data_AF-A0A0N4T4E0-F1
#
_entry.id   AF-A0A0N4T4E0-F1
#
_cell.length_a   1.000
_cell.length_b   1.000
_cell.length_c   1.000
_cell.angle_alpha   90.00
_cell.angle_beta   90.00
_cell.angle_gamma   90.00
#
_symmetry.space_group_name_H-M   'P 1'
#
loop_
_entity.id
_entity.type
_entity.pdbx_description
1 polymer ?
#
loop_
_entity_poly.entity_id
_entity_poly.type
_entity_poly.pdbx_seq_one_letter_code
_entity_poly.pdbx_strand_id
1 'polypeptide(L)'
;MIQYGRLSMMGVIRYSSFLDTTAIAGTSDAVNSSSSLQEEQCKNKNTKVVSRLTERHRLIAEGRLPPVTYEWEKQLWAKRERFGTYGLASGVKPEELWPSVEEIQEEETIGWYAKYSDALKAVENAKKSKHANTLARLEEVAALENKYPEMLREFLKSQKEVVPVKSKQELEAEQQAKDMLDYYGYEISPSDPRFPILFEKMIEAKKKVIKLPTESKREFTGSQINGERGTIVEETYIAKERKREETREKRFLIWCDSVVCSGIEHICNVYFKQEYLRMSNISDVAVQKQQQQYSIVGYIGYNDRGMCGYCHKEEASPTNIGVMGYYLSCEHFNQLLDRGCNRPQISGMWARSLSVSHYNELLDRGIRRSGKYLYKPMIANTCCPQYTIRLDVNSFRLSRAQKKVLRRMNDFLQKDVRPNERQKITDYNVVKKTTERSTISSNSQVRRVQDNEKKTPNDELREKGKKKKVLRRERAFQKMRDKGINIMEAQRIRREKEESRRRTLNSFIINYSPETFKHKLEVRLVDVNSSVFHETFQESFKLYEKYQTTVHHNASCNRNGYRVFLADSPLFSDEKGESKSMALGSYHQQYYLDGRLIAVGVVDILPRCLSAKYLYYDPDYEFLTLGTYTALREIAFTRELAKERPQLHYYYMGFYIHSCQKMRYKQCFRPSDLLCDRSFTWVPLEKCLEMMERYGERIEAFAPDAPVAEKCPIESVRCLYKMNILSYRILLTLPDFKETETFMEEYARIVGPVAREMLLYRN
;
A
#
# COMPACT_ATOMS: atom_id res chain seq x y z
N MET A 1 4.70 -38.11 23.10
CA MET A 1 5.88 -37.49 23.73
C MET A 1 7.05 -37.71 22.81
N ILE A 2 7.48 -36.69 22.06
CA ILE A 2 8.69 -36.74 21.23
C ILE A 2 9.46 -35.46 21.53
N GLN A 3 10.65 -35.65 22.08
CA GLN A 3 11.51 -34.63 22.66
C GLN A 3 12.34 -33.97 21.55
N TYR A 4 12.38 -32.65 21.56
CA TYR A 4 13.08 -31.80 20.60
C TYR A 4 14.61 -31.94 20.72
N GLY A 5 15.28 -32.35 19.64
CA GLY A 5 16.72 -32.22 19.46
C GLY A 5 17.07 -30.80 18.96
N ARG A 6 17.86 -30.07 19.75
CA ARG A 6 18.48 -28.79 19.38
C ARG A 6 19.64 -29.04 18.41
N LEU A 7 19.57 -28.48 17.20
CA LEU A 7 20.73 -28.30 16.33
C LEU A 7 21.26 -26.87 16.50
N SER A 8 22.52 -26.78 16.91
CA SER A 8 23.27 -25.53 17.11
C SER A 8 23.78 -25.03 15.75
N MET A 9 23.53 -23.75 15.46
CA MET A 9 24.21 -23.03 14.39
C MET A 9 25.66 -22.79 14.81
N MET A 10 26.62 -23.22 13.98
CA MET A 10 28.01 -22.78 14.07
C MET A 10 28.11 -21.29 13.70
N GLY A 11 28.40 -20.45 14.70
CA GLY A 11 28.78 -19.05 14.49
C GLY A 11 30.28 -18.96 14.22
N VAL A 12 30.64 -18.47 13.04
CA VAL A 12 32.03 -18.10 12.72
C VAL A 12 32.36 -16.80 13.45
N ILE A 13 33.16 -16.89 14.52
CA ILE A 13 33.72 -15.72 15.21
C ILE A 13 35.03 -15.37 14.48
N ARG A 14 35.05 -14.27 13.71
CA ARG A 14 36.30 -13.68 13.19
C ARG A 14 36.78 -12.58 14.13
N TYR A 15 37.94 -12.78 14.75
CA TYR A 15 38.73 -11.70 15.34
C TYR A 15 39.52 -10.98 14.24
N SER A 16 39.43 -9.65 14.19
CA SER A 16 40.28 -8.82 13.34
C SER A 16 41.59 -8.51 14.08
N SER A 17 42.72 -9.01 13.61
CA SER A 17 44.03 -8.48 13.98
C SER A 17 44.56 -7.64 12.82
N PHE A 18 44.63 -6.33 13.04
CA PHE A 18 45.50 -5.43 12.30
C PHE A 18 46.95 -5.88 12.46
N LEU A 19 47.66 -6.13 11.37
CA LEU A 19 49.12 -6.05 11.31
C LEU A 19 49.51 -5.63 9.88
N ASP A 20 50.23 -4.51 9.83
CA ASP A 20 50.79 -3.92 8.63
C ASP A 20 51.88 -4.79 8.00
N THR A 21 51.87 -4.77 6.67
CA THR A 21 52.95 -4.95 5.68
C THR A 21 54.31 -5.48 6.14
N THR A 22 54.81 -6.53 5.47
CA THR A 22 55.98 -6.52 4.54
C THR A 22 56.64 -7.91 4.37
N ALA A 23 57.13 -8.13 3.14
CA ALA A 23 58.31 -8.91 2.77
C ALA A 23 58.27 -10.46 2.64
N ILE A 24 58.37 -10.85 1.36
CA ILE A 24 59.41 -11.70 0.75
C ILE A 24 59.38 -13.20 1.02
N ALA A 25 59.26 -13.92 -0.10
CA ALA A 25 59.47 -15.34 -0.29
C ALA A 25 60.85 -15.82 0.20
N GLY A 26 60.89 -17.00 0.81
CA GLY A 26 62.11 -17.70 1.13
C GLY A 26 61.80 -19.13 1.56
N THR A 27 62.15 -20.07 0.68
CA THR A 27 61.94 -21.51 0.75
C THR A 27 62.84 -22.21 1.78
N SER A 28 62.28 -23.28 2.34
CA SER A 28 62.88 -24.61 2.60
C SER A 28 64.26 -24.73 3.29
N ASP A 29 64.21 -25.47 4.40
CA ASP A 29 65.10 -26.58 4.77
C ASP A 29 65.96 -26.48 6.03
N ALA A 30 65.96 -27.64 6.71
CA ALA A 30 66.98 -28.24 7.55
C ALA A 30 67.19 -27.73 8.99
N VAL A 31 66.58 -28.47 9.92
CA VAL A 31 67.26 -29.29 10.95
C VAL A 31 68.67 -28.83 11.38
N ASN A 32 68.81 -28.34 12.62
CA ASN A 32 69.64 -29.02 13.63
C ASN A 32 69.51 -28.39 15.02
N SER A 33 69.32 -29.27 16.00
CA SER A 33 69.40 -29.03 17.43
C SER A 33 70.84 -28.88 17.90
N SER A 34 71.14 -27.85 18.71
CA SER A 34 71.89 -28.02 19.98
C SER A 34 72.11 -26.68 20.67
N SER A 35 71.67 -26.64 21.92
CA SER A 35 72.13 -25.83 23.06
C SER A 35 73.31 -24.87 22.86
N SER A 36 73.14 -23.62 23.27
CA SER A 36 73.70 -23.06 24.51
C SER A 36 73.72 -21.52 24.47
N LEU A 37 73.73 -20.94 25.67
CA LEU A 37 73.92 -19.52 26.00
C LEU A 37 72.63 -18.70 26.17
N GLN A 38 72.18 -18.82 27.43
CA GLN A 38 71.57 -17.76 28.22
C GLN A 38 72.47 -16.51 28.27
N GLU A 39 71.84 -15.41 28.73
CA GLU A 39 72.42 -14.11 29.14
C GLU A 39 72.67 -13.16 27.95
N GLU A 40 72.08 -11.97 27.83
CA GLU A 40 71.85 -10.95 28.85
C GLU A 40 70.61 -10.05 28.60
N GLN A 41 69.91 -9.78 29.71
CA GLN A 41 69.37 -8.47 30.14
C GLN A 41 68.58 -7.57 29.16
N CYS A 42 67.30 -7.39 29.47
CA CYS A 42 66.93 -6.13 30.14
C CYS A 42 65.64 -6.27 30.97
N LYS A 43 65.80 -6.04 32.27
CA LYS A 43 64.74 -5.86 33.26
C LYS A 43 63.88 -4.66 32.88
N ASN A 44 62.56 -4.80 32.91
CA ASN A 44 61.72 -3.73 33.49
C ASN A 44 60.34 -4.23 33.93
N LYS A 45 60.19 -4.25 35.26
CA LYS A 45 59.01 -3.92 36.06
C LYS A 45 57.73 -4.76 35.87
N ASN A 46 57.52 -5.61 36.89
CA ASN A 46 56.25 -5.88 37.55
C ASN A 46 55.10 -4.96 37.11
N THR A 47 54.32 -5.42 36.13
CA THR A 47 52.93 -5.00 36.00
C THR A 47 52.09 -6.23 36.29
N LYS A 48 51.71 -6.42 37.56
CA LYS A 48 50.63 -7.35 37.90
C LYS A 48 49.36 -6.79 37.26
N VAL A 49 49.07 -7.20 36.02
CA VAL A 49 47.74 -7.02 35.44
C VAL A 49 46.82 -7.91 36.25
N VAL A 50 46.18 -7.33 37.27
CA VAL A 50 45.09 -7.98 38.01
C VAL A 50 43.86 -7.94 37.10
N SER A 51 43.88 -8.76 36.04
CA SER A 51 42.67 -9.01 35.26
C SER A 51 41.73 -9.86 36.12
N ARG A 52 40.46 -9.46 36.24
CA ARG A 52 39.40 -10.33 36.80
C ARG A 52 39.11 -11.57 35.94
N LEU A 53 39.85 -11.74 34.83
CA LEU A 53 39.77 -12.89 33.95
C LEU A 53 40.39 -14.09 34.67
N THR A 54 39.65 -15.19 34.68
CA THR A 54 40.19 -16.50 35.07
C THR A 54 41.41 -16.84 34.20
N GLU A 55 42.34 -17.63 34.73
CA GLU A 55 43.57 -18.06 34.03
C GLU A 55 43.31 -18.51 32.59
N ARG A 56 42.26 -19.28 32.35
CA ARG A 56 41.82 -19.72 31.02
C ARG A 56 41.56 -18.56 30.04
N HIS A 57 40.79 -17.56 30.47
CA HIS A 57 40.44 -16.40 29.64
C HIS A 57 41.64 -15.49 29.41
N ARG A 58 42.60 -15.45 30.36
CA ARG A 58 43.88 -14.77 30.16
C ARG A 58 44.69 -15.44 29.05
N LEU A 59 44.81 -16.77 29.08
CA LEU A 59 45.53 -17.54 28.05
C LEU A 59 44.90 -17.34 26.65
N ILE A 60 43.56 -17.35 26.56
CA ILE A 60 42.86 -17.09 25.30
C ILE A 60 43.16 -15.68 24.78
N ALA A 61 43.11 -14.66 25.65
CA ALA A 61 43.41 -13.28 25.26
C ALA A 61 44.88 -13.08 24.84
N GLU A 62 45.80 -13.85 25.41
CA GLU A 62 47.22 -13.86 25.03
C GLU A 62 47.50 -14.71 23.77
N GLY A 63 46.47 -15.32 23.14
CA GLY A 63 46.63 -16.20 21.98
C GLY A 63 47.30 -17.54 22.32
N ARG A 64 47.36 -17.90 23.61
CA ARG A 64 47.98 -19.12 24.13
C ARG A 64 46.96 -20.25 24.25
N LEU A 65 47.44 -21.49 24.25
CA LEU A 65 46.60 -22.68 24.33
C LEU A 65 45.89 -22.76 25.70
N PRO A 66 44.56 -22.70 25.76
CA PRO A 66 43.83 -22.87 27.02
C PRO A 66 43.80 -24.34 27.44
N PRO A 67 43.79 -24.65 28.76
CA PRO A 67 43.64 -26.02 29.25
C PRO A 67 42.24 -26.58 28.94
N VAL A 68 42.17 -27.90 28.70
CA VAL A 68 40.89 -28.62 28.54
C VAL A 68 40.28 -28.83 29.92
N THR A 69 39.17 -28.16 30.23
CA THR A 69 38.53 -28.23 31.55
C THR A 69 37.10 -28.76 31.52
N TYR A 70 36.40 -28.63 30.39
CA TYR A 70 35.00 -29.03 30.27
C TYR A 70 34.83 -30.27 29.40
N GLU A 71 33.82 -31.09 29.70
CA GLU A 71 33.56 -32.34 28.95
C GLU A 71 33.22 -32.10 27.48
N TRP A 72 32.54 -31.01 27.15
CA TRP A 72 32.26 -30.67 25.75
C TRP A 72 33.53 -30.41 24.93
N GLU A 73 34.63 -29.97 25.56
CA GLU A 73 35.91 -29.75 24.87
C GLU A 73 36.61 -31.05 24.45
N LYS A 74 36.17 -32.18 25.00
CA LYS A 74 36.64 -33.51 24.61
C LYS A 74 35.89 -34.05 23.39
N GLN A 75 34.77 -33.44 23.01
CA GLN A 75 33.98 -33.84 21.85
C GLN A 75 34.72 -33.53 20.54
N LEU A 76 34.40 -34.30 19.50
CA LEU A 76 35.14 -34.29 18.25
C LEU A 76 35.14 -32.93 17.54
N TRP A 77 34.01 -32.22 17.54
CA TRP A 77 33.91 -30.88 16.95
C TRP A 77 34.81 -29.86 17.67
N ALA A 78 34.89 -29.92 19.01
CA ALA A 78 35.73 -29.02 19.80
C ALA A 78 37.23 -29.34 19.62
N LYS A 79 37.57 -30.61 19.43
CA LYS A 79 38.91 -31.04 19.01
C LYS A 79 39.27 -30.50 17.62
N ARG A 80 38.35 -30.56 16.64
CA ARG A 80 38.54 -29.99 15.28
C ARG A 80 38.76 -28.48 15.34
N GLU A 81 37.97 -27.76 16.13
CA GLU A 81 38.12 -26.31 16.32
C GLU A 81 39.44 -25.93 17.00
N ARG A 82 39.83 -26.68 18.05
CA ARG A 82 41.11 -26.48 18.75
C ARG A 82 42.30 -26.75 17.83
N PHE A 83 42.25 -27.80 17.02
CA PHE A 83 43.27 -28.08 16.02
C PHE A 83 43.30 -27.02 14.91
N GLY A 84 42.14 -26.56 14.43
CA GLY A 84 42.06 -25.48 13.44
C GLY A 84 42.62 -24.14 13.94
N THR A 85 42.55 -23.89 15.25
CA THR A 85 43.02 -22.65 15.89
C THR A 85 44.51 -22.69 16.25
N TYR A 86 44.98 -23.81 16.80
CA TYR A 86 46.34 -23.92 17.37
C TYR A 86 47.25 -24.93 16.63
N GLY A 87 46.76 -25.58 15.58
CA GLY A 87 47.51 -26.58 14.81
C GLY A 87 47.99 -27.74 15.68
N LEU A 88 49.18 -28.27 15.39
CA LEU A 88 49.82 -29.35 16.14
C LEU A 88 50.10 -29.00 17.61
N ALA A 89 50.23 -27.71 17.95
CA ALA A 89 50.42 -27.28 19.32
C ALA A 89 49.20 -27.57 20.21
N SER A 90 48.03 -27.84 19.62
CA SER A 90 46.82 -28.26 20.35
C SER A 90 46.93 -29.63 21.02
N GLY A 91 47.91 -30.46 20.62
CA GLY A 91 48.04 -31.85 21.08
C GLY A 91 46.98 -32.81 20.51
N VAL A 92 46.11 -32.35 19.62
CA VAL A 92 45.11 -33.18 18.94
C VAL A 92 45.74 -33.90 17.75
N LYS A 93 45.63 -35.23 17.72
CA LYS A 93 46.12 -36.04 16.60
C LYS A 93 45.23 -35.81 15.36
N PRO A 94 45.80 -35.52 14.17
CA PRO A 94 45.02 -35.32 12.94
C PRO A 94 44.15 -36.52 12.55
N GLU A 95 44.60 -37.74 12.86
CA GLU A 95 43.89 -39.00 12.60
C GLU A 95 42.51 -39.04 13.26
N GLU A 96 42.40 -38.49 14.48
CA GLU A 96 41.14 -38.46 15.22
C GLU A 96 40.11 -37.51 14.60
N LEU A 97 40.52 -36.60 13.72
CA LEU A 97 39.63 -35.57 13.16
C LEU A 97 38.80 -36.06 11.99
N TRP A 98 39.16 -37.18 11.38
CA TRP A 98 38.40 -37.79 10.28
C TRP A 98 37.15 -38.51 10.82
N PRO A 99 36.05 -38.53 10.06
CA PRO A 99 34.89 -39.35 10.42
C PRO A 99 35.27 -40.82 10.56
N SER A 100 34.62 -41.54 11.48
CA SER A 100 34.83 -42.98 11.60
C SER A 100 34.21 -43.73 10.42
N VAL A 101 34.65 -44.96 10.19
CA VAL A 101 34.06 -45.83 9.15
C VAL A 101 32.56 -46.06 9.41
N GLU A 102 32.16 -46.13 10.68
CA GLU A 102 30.76 -46.28 11.09
C GLU A 102 29.94 -45.02 10.76
N GLU A 103 30.47 -43.83 11.03
CA GLU A 103 29.82 -42.55 10.69
C GLU A 103 29.61 -42.39 9.18
N ILE A 104 30.61 -42.80 8.37
CA ILE A 104 30.50 -42.76 6.90
C ILE A 104 29.43 -43.75 6.41
N GLN A 105 29.41 -44.96 6.96
CA GLN A 105 28.40 -45.96 6.61
C GLN A 105 26.99 -45.52 7.00
N GLU A 106 26.82 -44.92 8.18
CA GLU A 106 25.56 -44.32 8.60
C GLU A 106 25.10 -43.24 7.61
N GLU A 107 25.96 -42.30 7.23
CA GLU A 107 25.63 -41.27 6.23
C GLU A 107 25.20 -41.86 4.87
N GLU A 108 25.90 -42.91 4.41
CA GLU A 108 25.56 -43.63 3.18
C GLU A 108 24.20 -44.35 3.28
N THR A 109 23.86 -44.92 4.44
CA THR A 109 22.56 -45.59 4.64
C THR A 109 21.37 -44.64 4.61
N ILE A 110 21.54 -43.39 5.04
CA ILE A 110 20.43 -42.42 5.08
C ILE A 110 20.00 -42.02 3.65
N GLY A 111 20.88 -42.16 2.65
CA GLY A 111 20.49 -42.08 1.25
C GLY A 111 19.99 -40.72 0.80
N TRP A 112 20.47 -39.62 1.41
CA TRP A 112 20.09 -38.24 1.04
C TRP A 112 20.40 -37.89 -0.42
N TYR A 113 21.39 -38.56 -1.01
CA TYR A 113 21.89 -38.26 -2.35
C TYR A 113 21.67 -39.45 -3.29
N ALA A 114 20.93 -39.21 -4.38
CA ALA A 114 20.74 -40.19 -5.44
C ALA A 114 21.88 -40.10 -6.48
N LYS A 115 22.19 -41.22 -7.14
CA LYS A 115 23.08 -41.21 -8.29
C LYS A 115 22.49 -40.36 -9.41
N TYR A 116 23.33 -39.58 -10.07
CA TYR A 116 22.91 -38.67 -11.14
C TYR A 116 22.12 -39.38 -12.25
N SER A 117 22.52 -40.61 -12.62
CA SER A 117 21.83 -41.45 -13.61
C SER A 117 20.38 -41.76 -13.22
N ASP A 118 20.12 -41.99 -11.93
CA ASP A 118 18.81 -42.39 -11.43
C ASP A 118 17.90 -41.16 -11.32
N ALA A 119 18.47 -40.01 -10.93
CA ALA A 119 17.78 -38.73 -10.98
C ALA A 119 17.34 -38.37 -12.41
N LEU A 120 18.20 -38.59 -13.43
CA LEU A 120 17.84 -38.35 -14.83
C LEU A 120 16.70 -39.26 -15.30
N LYS A 121 16.75 -40.56 -14.98
CA LYS A 121 15.67 -41.51 -15.29
C LYS A 121 14.35 -41.11 -14.62
N ALA A 122 14.40 -40.69 -13.36
CA ALA A 122 13.22 -40.23 -12.63
C ALA A 122 12.58 -38.99 -13.29
N VAL A 123 13.41 -38.02 -13.72
CA VAL A 123 12.95 -36.83 -14.44
C VAL A 123 12.32 -37.20 -15.78
N GLU A 124 12.92 -38.13 -16.53
CA GLU A 124 12.38 -38.56 -17.82
C GLU A 124 11.05 -39.30 -17.68
N ASN A 125 10.94 -40.19 -16.68
CA ASN A 125 9.70 -40.89 -16.37
C ASN A 125 8.60 -39.91 -15.91
N ALA A 126 8.95 -38.91 -15.10
CA ALA A 126 8.01 -37.86 -14.69
C ALA A 126 7.51 -37.04 -15.89
N LYS A 127 8.38 -36.74 -16.87
CA LYS A 127 7.98 -36.08 -18.12
C LYS A 127 7.00 -36.93 -18.93
N LYS A 128 7.30 -38.23 -19.10
CA LYS A 128 6.43 -39.17 -19.83
C LYS A 128 5.06 -39.31 -19.17
N SER A 129 5.02 -39.48 -17.85
CA SER A 129 3.77 -39.56 -17.09
C SER A 129 2.95 -38.26 -17.18
N LYS A 130 3.60 -37.10 -17.05
CA LYS A 130 2.92 -35.81 -17.18
C LYS A 130 2.33 -35.62 -18.57
N HIS A 131 3.07 -36.00 -19.62
CA HIS A 131 2.59 -35.92 -20.99
C HIS A 131 1.36 -36.82 -21.23
N ALA A 132 1.39 -38.06 -20.74
CA ALA A 132 0.26 -38.98 -20.82
C ALA A 132 -0.98 -38.42 -20.09
N ASN A 133 -0.81 -37.86 -18.89
CA ASN A 133 -1.92 -37.25 -18.14
C ASN A 133 -2.51 -36.02 -18.86
N THR A 134 -1.66 -35.19 -19.49
CA THR A 134 -2.13 -34.07 -20.30
C THR A 134 -2.94 -34.55 -21.50
N LEU A 135 -2.47 -35.60 -22.20
CA LEU A 135 -3.18 -36.15 -23.35
C LEU A 135 -4.56 -36.68 -22.94
N ALA A 136 -4.63 -37.47 -21.87
CA ALA A 136 -5.89 -38.00 -21.35
C ALA A 136 -6.87 -36.88 -20.94
N ARG A 137 -6.35 -35.80 -20.34
CA ARG A 137 -7.18 -34.64 -19.98
C ARG A 137 -7.72 -33.90 -21.21
N LEU A 138 -6.93 -33.78 -22.27
CA LEU A 138 -7.36 -33.17 -23.52
C LEU A 138 -8.46 -33.99 -24.21
N GLU A 139 -8.34 -35.33 -24.20
CA GLU A 139 -9.38 -36.23 -24.71
C GLU A 139 -10.70 -36.09 -23.93
N GLU A 140 -10.62 -36.00 -22.60
CA GLU A 140 -11.79 -35.76 -21.74
C GLU A 140 -12.46 -34.42 -22.03
N VAL A 141 -11.68 -33.34 -22.17
CA VAL A 141 -12.20 -32.01 -22.50
C VAL A 141 -12.88 -32.02 -23.87
N ALA A 142 -12.27 -32.64 -24.88
CA ALA A 142 -12.86 -32.77 -26.20
C ALA A 142 -14.19 -33.55 -26.17
N ALA A 143 -14.27 -34.61 -25.36
CA ALA A 143 -15.51 -35.37 -25.18
C ALA A 143 -16.62 -34.54 -24.50
N LEU A 144 -16.27 -33.66 -23.56
CA LEU A 144 -17.21 -32.74 -22.91
C LEU A 144 -17.68 -31.62 -23.85
N GLU A 145 -16.77 -31.08 -24.67
CA GLU A 145 -17.08 -30.06 -25.66
C GLU A 145 -18.10 -30.58 -26.68
N ASN A 146 -17.96 -31.82 -27.13
CA ASN A 146 -18.94 -32.46 -28.02
C ASN A 146 -20.34 -32.58 -27.40
N LYS A 147 -20.46 -32.71 -26.07
CA LYS A 147 -21.74 -32.79 -25.34
C LYS A 147 -22.35 -31.42 -25.01
N TYR A 148 -21.55 -30.37 -25.05
CA TYR A 148 -21.95 -29.02 -24.62
C TYR A 148 -23.15 -28.43 -25.40
N PRO A 149 -23.28 -28.58 -26.73
CA PRO A 149 -24.40 -28.01 -27.48
C PRO A 149 -25.77 -28.61 -27.11
N GLU A 150 -25.78 -29.85 -26.62
CA GLU A 150 -27.01 -30.51 -26.16
C GLU A 150 -27.41 -30.04 -24.76
N MET A 151 -26.45 -30.02 -23.81
CA MET A 151 -26.69 -29.47 -22.46
C MET A 151 -27.15 -28.00 -22.51
N LEU A 152 -26.57 -27.20 -23.40
CA LEU A 152 -26.97 -25.80 -23.59
C LEU A 152 -28.42 -25.68 -24.07
N ARG A 153 -28.86 -26.55 -24.98
CA ARG A 153 -30.24 -26.57 -25.46
C ARG A 153 -31.22 -26.94 -24.35
N GLU A 154 -30.91 -27.94 -23.54
CA GLU A 154 -31.74 -28.32 -22.38
C GLU A 154 -31.85 -27.20 -21.35
N PHE A 155 -30.72 -26.56 -21.01
CA PHE A 155 -30.68 -25.44 -20.09
C PHE A 155 -31.54 -24.26 -20.57
N LEU A 156 -31.40 -23.87 -21.84
CA LEU A 156 -32.21 -22.79 -22.41
C LEU A 156 -33.71 -23.11 -22.44
N LYS A 157 -34.08 -24.38 -22.58
CA LYS A 157 -35.47 -24.83 -22.52
C LYS A 157 -36.05 -24.69 -21.11
N SER A 158 -35.29 -25.06 -20.07
CA SER A 158 -35.69 -24.86 -18.67
C SER A 158 -35.86 -23.40 -18.26
N GLN A 159 -35.12 -22.47 -18.88
CA GLN A 159 -35.20 -21.04 -18.58
C GLN A 159 -36.49 -20.38 -19.13
N LYS A 160 -37.06 -20.89 -20.23
CA LYS A 160 -38.28 -20.32 -20.85
C LYS A 160 -39.55 -20.57 -20.04
N GLU A 161 -39.60 -21.59 -19.19
CA GLU A 161 -40.78 -21.89 -18.36
C GLU A 161 -40.93 -20.99 -17.12
N VAL A 162 -39.90 -20.20 -16.76
CA VAL A 162 -39.84 -19.51 -15.44
C VAL A 162 -40.23 -18.02 -15.49
N VAL A 163 -40.62 -17.47 -16.65
CA VAL A 163 -41.08 -16.06 -16.74
C VAL A 163 -42.61 -16.00 -16.70
N PRO A 164 -43.24 -15.44 -15.64
CA PRO A 164 -44.70 -15.30 -15.61
C PRO A 164 -45.16 -14.28 -16.65
N VAL A 165 -46.01 -14.72 -17.57
CA VAL A 165 -46.62 -13.87 -18.62
C VAL A 165 -47.59 -12.90 -17.94
N LYS A 166 -47.35 -11.58 -18.04
CA LYS A 166 -48.29 -10.54 -17.58
C LYS A 166 -49.69 -10.79 -18.16
N SER A 167 -50.72 -10.68 -17.35
CA SER A 167 -52.09 -10.94 -17.79
C SER A 167 -52.55 -9.89 -18.83
N LYS A 168 -53.51 -10.26 -19.69
CA LYS A 168 -54.04 -9.36 -20.74
C LYS A 168 -54.58 -8.04 -20.16
N GLN A 169 -55.15 -8.08 -18.95
CA GLN A 169 -55.69 -6.90 -18.25
C GLN A 169 -54.59 -5.93 -17.81
N GLU A 170 -53.42 -6.44 -17.41
CA GLU A 170 -52.27 -5.61 -17.01
C GLU A 170 -51.67 -4.87 -18.21
N LEU A 171 -51.59 -5.54 -19.37
CA LEU A 171 -51.14 -4.92 -20.62
C LEU A 171 -52.08 -3.81 -21.09
N GLU A 172 -53.40 -4.01 -21.00
CA GLU A 172 -54.40 -3.00 -21.38
C GLU A 172 -54.35 -1.78 -20.45
N ALA A 173 -54.16 -1.98 -19.14
CA ALA A 173 -54.02 -0.88 -18.18
C ALA A 173 -52.73 -0.06 -18.40
N GLU A 174 -51.63 -0.74 -18.74
CA GLU A 174 -50.34 -0.11 -19.06
C GLU A 174 -50.46 0.74 -20.34
N GLN A 175 -51.20 0.26 -21.33
CA GLN A 175 -51.49 1.00 -22.57
C GLN A 175 -52.34 2.27 -22.31
N GLN A 176 -53.39 2.16 -21.49
CA GLN A 176 -54.26 3.30 -21.14
C GLN A 176 -53.52 4.39 -20.37
N ALA A 177 -52.64 4.01 -19.43
CA ALA A 177 -51.82 4.96 -18.68
C ALA A 177 -50.85 5.72 -19.61
N LYS A 178 -50.31 5.03 -20.61
CA LYS A 178 -49.43 5.63 -21.62
C LYS A 178 -50.16 6.64 -22.51
N ASP A 179 -51.36 6.30 -23.00
CA ASP A 179 -52.18 7.21 -23.81
C ASP A 179 -52.54 8.49 -23.05
N MET A 180 -52.78 8.38 -21.73
CA MET A 180 -53.02 9.52 -20.85
C MET A 180 -51.80 10.42 -20.66
N LEU A 181 -50.63 9.81 -20.45
CA LEU A 181 -49.35 10.52 -20.36
C LEU A 181 -49.07 11.30 -21.65
N ASP A 182 -49.30 10.67 -22.81
CA ASP A 182 -49.06 11.30 -24.11
C ASP A 182 -50.01 12.49 -24.37
N TYR A 183 -51.26 12.44 -23.87
CA TYR A 183 -52.23 13.52 -24.08
C TYR A 183 -52.10 14.67 -23.07
N TYR A 184 -51.86 14.38 -21.79
CA TYR A 184 -51.78 15.40 -20.72
C TYR A 184 -50.35 15.86 -20.41
N GLY A 185 -49.32 15.12 -20.84
CA GLY A 185 -47.90 15.46 -20.68
C GLY A 185 -47.32 15.17 -19.29
N TYR A 186 -48.11 14.59 -18.38
CA TYR A 186 -47.66 14.14 -17.06
C TYR A 186 -48.35 12.84 -16.66
N GLU A 187 -47.69 12.05 -15.80
CA GLU A 187 -48.13 10.70 -15.45
C GLU A 187 -49.30 10.74 -14.47
N ILE A 188 -50.41 10.07 -14.82
CA ILE A 188 -51.60 9.93 -13.98
C ILE A 188 -51.75 8.44 -13.66
N SER A 189 -51.71 8.10 -12.36
CA SER A 189 -51.81 6.71 -11.91
C SER A 189 -53.20 6.13 -12.22
N PRO A 190 -53.30 4.88 -12.72
CA PRO A 190 -54.58 4.18 -12.93
C PRO A 190 -55.44 4.02 -11.66
N SER A 191 -54.83 4.11 -10.48
CA SER A 191 -55.52 4.03 -9.19
C SER A 191 -56.09 5.37 -8.70
N ASP A 192 -55.84 6.49 -9.41
CA ASP A 192 -56.42 7.79 -9.06
C ASP A 192 -57.92 7.80 -9.41
N PRO A 193 -58.82 8.18 -8.49
CA PRO A 193 -60.27 8.24 -8.74
C PRO A 193 -60.66 9.12 -9.95
N ARG A 194 -59.80 10.06 -10.36
CA ARG A 194 -60.03 10.95 -11.50
C ARG A 194 -59.64 10.32 -12.84
N PHE A 195 -58.90 9.21 -12.84
CA PHE A 195 -58.38 8.57 -14.04
C PHE A 195 -59.46 8.21 -15.07
N PRO A 196 -60.61 7.58 -14.70
CA PRO A 196 -61.64 7.23 -15.67
C PRO A 196 -62.28 8.48 -16.31
N ILE A 197 -62.51 9.52 -15.50
CA ILE A 197 -63.15 10.77 -15.94
C ILE A 197 -62.24 11.53 -16.92
N LEU A 198 -60.94 11.59 -16.63
CA LEU A 198 -59.97 12.25 -17.49
C LEU A 198 -59.72 11.46 -18.78
N PHE A 199 -59.71 10.13 -18.70
CA PHE A 199 -59.58 9.26 -19.87
C PHE A 199 -60.77 9.41 -20.82
N GLU A 200 -61.99 9.49 -20.29
CA GLU A 200 -63.20 9.68 -21.10
C GLU A 200 -63.23 11.09 -21.75
N LYS A 201 -62.82 12.13 -21.01
CA LYS A 201 -62.65 13.48 -21.56
C LYS A 201 -61.59 13.55 -22.67
N MET A 202 -60.49 12.81 -22.55
CA MET A 202 -59.49 12.67 -23.61
C MET A 202 -60.11 12.06 -24.87
N ILE A 203 -60.87 10.96 -24.73
CA ILE A 203 -61.52 10.29 -25.85
C ILE A 203 -62.55 11.21 -26.51
N GLU A 204 -63.34 11.94 -25.74
CA GLU A 204 -64.36 12.86 -26.26
C GLU A 204 -63.75 14.05 -26.99
N ALA A 205 -62.64 14.61 -26.48
CA ALA A 205 -61.88 15.66 -27.14
C ALA A 205 -61.28 15.18 -28.47
N LYS A 206 -60.68 13.97 -28.49
CA LYS A 206 -60.18 13.34 -29.72
C LYS A 206 -61.31 13.13 -30.75
N LYS A 207 -62.52 12.73 -30.31
CA LYS A 207 -63.70 12.58 -31.19
C LYS A 207 -64.23 13.92 -31.73
N LYS A 208 -64.17 15.01 -30.97
CA LYS A 208 -64.58 16.36 -31.42
C LYS A 208 -63.63 16.92 -32.49
N VAL A 209 -62.34 16.66 -32.38
CA VAL A 209 -61.33 17.05 -33.40
C VAL A 209 -61.55 16.31 -34.73
N ILE A 210 -62.13 15.10 -34.71
CA ILE A 210 -62.41 14.30 -35.91
C ILE A 210 -63.68 14.77 -36.65
N LYS A 211 -64.61 15.47 -35.98
CA LYS A 211 -65.92 15.87 -36.56
C LYS A 211 -65.96 17.29 -37.19
N LEU A 212 -64.86 18.02 -37.24
CA LEU A 212 -64.81 19.37 -37.84
C LEU A 212 -64.52 19.33 -39.35
N PRO A 213 -65.25 20.08 -40.21
CA PRO A 213 -65.03 20.10 -41.66
C PRO A 213 -63.66 20.69 -42.05
N THR A 214 -63.12 20.19 -43.16
CA THR A 214 -61.70 20.22 -43.53
C THR A 214 -61.12 21.62 -43.84
N GLU A 215 -61.94 22.65 -44.04
CA GLU A 215 -61.48 24.00 -44.42
C GLU A 215 -61.15 24.93 -43.24
N SER A 216 -61.59 24.64 -42.02
CA SER A 216 -61.21 25.41 -40.83
C SER A 216 -59.93 24.90 -40.13
N LYS A 217 -59.27 23.87 -40.69
CA LYS A 217 -57.99 23.35 -40.18
C LYS A 217 -56.77 24.23 -40.52
N ARG A 218 -56.94 25.35 -41.24
CA ARG A 218 -55.82 26.23 -41.66
C ARG A 218 -55.62 27.51 -40.84
N GLU A 219 -56.45 27.84 -39.85
CA GLU A 219 -56.26 29.09 -39.08
C GLU A 219 -56.04 28.94 -37.58
N PHE A 220 -55.99 27.72 -37.02
CA PHE A 220 -55.55 27.53 -35.65
C PHE A 220 -54.18 26.83 -35.62
N THR A 221 -53.17 27.59 -35.20
CA THR A 221 -51.75 27.25 -34.96
C THR A 221 -50.74 27.59 -36.06
N GLY A 222 -50.85 28.79 -36.63
CA GLY A 222 -49.66 29.57 -36.95
C GLY A 222 -49.24 30.41 -35.74
N SER A 223 -48.20 29.97 -35.00
CA SER A 223 -47.23 30.84 -34.31
C SER A 223 -46.13 30.02 -33.64
N GLN A 224 -45.00 29.94 -34.35
CA GLN A 224 -43.63 29.70 -33.86
C GLN A 224 -43.36 28.53 -32.90
N ILE A 225 -42.88 27.40 -33.44
CA ILE A 225 -41.68 26.73 -32.89
C ILE A 225 -40.84 26.19 -34.06
N ASN A 226 -39.61 26.71 -34.18
CA ASN A 226 -38.57 26.25 -35.08
C ASN A 226 -38.04 24.87 -34.65
N GLY A 227 -37.63 24.05 -35.63
CA GLY A 227 -36.57 23.06 -35.44
C GLY A 227 -36.88 21.65 -35.92
N GLU A 228 -36.46 21.35 -37.14
CA GLU A 228 -36.37 20.03 -37.78
C GLU A 228 -35.68 18.98 -36.89
N ARG A 229 -36.29 17.79 -36.76
CA ARG A 229 -35.60 16.48 -36.76
C ARG A 229 -36.59 15.33 -36.65
N GLY A 230 -36.82 14.63 -37.75
CA GLY A 230 -37.60 13.41 -37.77
C GLY A 230 -37.43 12.67 -39.08
N THR A 231 -36.27 12.01 -39.26
CA THR A 231 -35.99 10.92 -40.24
C THR A 231 -34.51 10.51 -40.19
N ILE A 232 -33.95 10.16 -39.01
CA ILE A 232 -32.58 9.56 -38.91
C ILE A 232 -32.50 8.41 -37.86
N VAL A 233 -33.55 8.15 -37.07
CA VAL A 233 -33.39 7.31 -35.87
C VAL A 233 -33.69 5.82 -36.10
N GLU A 234 -34.39 5.42 -37.17
CA GLU A 234 -34.66 3.99 -37.41
C GLU A 234 -33.57 3.29 -38.25
N GLU A 235 -32.93 3.97 -39.20
CA GLU A 235 -31.82 3.38 -39.98
C GLU A 235 -30.53 3.23 -39.17
N THR A 236 -30.29 4.11 -38.20
CA THR A 236 -29.07 4.08 -37.36
C THR A 236 -29.08 2.97 -36.31
N TYR A 237 -30.25 2.44 -35.93
CA TYR A 237 -30.35 1.33 -34.99
C TYR A 237 -30.11 -0.02 -35.68
N ILE A 238 -30.68 -0.21 -36.87
CA ILE A 238 -30.49 -1.43 -37.68
C ILE A 238 -29.04 -1.51 -38.22
N ALA A 239 -28.41 -0.39 -38.56
CA ALA A 239 -26.99 -0.35 -38.93
C ALA A 239 -26.03 -0.64 -37.75
N LYS A 240 -26.44 -0.34 -36.51
CA LYS A 240 -25.65 -0.63 -35.29
C LYS A 240 -25.67 -2.11 -34.91
N GLU A 241 -26.79 -2.78 -35.15
CA GLU A 241 -26.95 -4.23 -34.94
C GLU A 241 -26.12 -5.02 -35.97
N ARG A 242 -26.18 -4.69 -37.26
CA ARG A 242 -25.35 -5.33 -38.31
C ARG A 242 -23.85 -5.20 -38.08
N LYS A 243 -23.38 -4.02 -37.65
CA LYS A 243 -21.96 -3.82 -37.29
C LYS A 243 -21.55 -4.65 -36.07
N ARG A 244 -22.46 -4.92 -35.12
CA ARG A 244 -22.19 -5.76 -33.96
C ARG A 244 -22.07 -7.25 -34.32
N GLU A 245 -22.80 -7.72 -35.33
CA GLU A 245 -22.67 -9.09 -35.85
C GLU A 245 -21.38 -9.29 -36.68
N GLU A 246 -21.02 -8.36 -37.58
CA GLU A 246 -19.73 -8.43 -38.31
C GLU A 246 -18.51 -8.37 -37.37
N THR A 247 -18.60 -7.64 -36.25
CA THR A 247 -17.53 -7.58 -35.23
C THR A 247 -17.45 -8.89 -34.42
N ARG A 248 -18.52 -9.69 -34.41
CA ARG A 248 -18.61 -10.99 -33.73
C ARG A 248 -17.99 -12.11 -34.59
N GLU A 249 -18.18 -12.08 -35.90
CA GLU A 249 -17.54 -13.01 -36.84
C GLU A 249 -16.03 -12.73 -37.01
N LYS A 250 -15.61 -11.45 -37.05
CA LYS A 250 -14.17 -11.08 -37.05
C LYS A 250 -13.45 -11.45 -35.75
N ARG A 251 -14.18 -11.54 -34.62
CA ARG A 251 -13.67 -12.03 -33.34
C ARG A 251 -13.42 -13.56 -33.33
N PHE A 252 -14.10 -14.30 -34.20
CA PHE A 252 -13.95 -15.75 -34.30
C PHE A 252 -12.71 -16.13 -35.12
N LEU A 253 -12.37 -15.36 -36.16
CA LEU A 253 -11.18 -15.57 -36.99
C LEU A 253 -9.86 -15.17 -36.31
N ILE A 254 -9.87 -14.16 -35.41
CA ILE A 254 -8.67 -13.75 -34.64
C ILE A 254 -8.32 -14.74 -33.52
N TRP A 255 -9.27 -15.60 -33.11
CA TRP A 255 -9.03 -16.64 -32.11
C TRP A 255 -8.15 -17.79 -32.64
N CYS A 256 -8.17 -18.06 -33.96
CA CYS A 256 -7.37 -19.13 -34.57
C CYS A 256 -5.87 -18.81 -34.70
N ASP A 257 -5.47 -17.53 -34.81
CA ASP A 257 -4.05 -17.15 -34.95
C ASP A 257 -3.27 -17.14 -33.62
N SER A 258 -3.98 -17.22 -32.48
CA SER A 258 -3.37 -17.23 -31.14
C SER A 258 -2.77 -18.58 -30.72
N VAL A 259 -2.99 -19.65 -31.49
CA VAL A 259 -2.58 -21.03 -31.11
C VAL A 259 -1.12 -21.33 -31.48
N VAL A 260 -0.45 -20.46 -32.25
CA VAL A 260 0.92 -20.71 -32.76
C VAL A 260 2.05 -20.11 -31.89
N CYS A 261 1.76 -19.27 -30.90
CA CYS A 261 2.79 -18.61 -30.08
C CYS A 261 3.13 -19.30 -28.73
N SER A 262 2.72 -20.57 -28.54
CA SER A 262 2.99 -21.34 -27.30
C SER A 262 4.39 -21.99 -27.24
N GLY A 263 5.27 -21.73 -28.22
CA GLY A 263 6.63 -22.28 -28.30
C GLY A 263 7.75 -21.45 -27.65
N ILE A 264 7.51 -20.18 -27.29
CA ILE A 264 8.57 -19.26 -26.80
C ILE A 264 8.59 -19.13 -25.26
N GLU A 265 7.51 -19.52 -24.57
CA GLU A 265 7.37 -19.33 -23.11
C GLU A 265 8.21 -20.29 -22.25
N HIS A 266 8.73 -21.38 -22.81
CA HIS A 266 9.56 -22.32 -22.05
C HIS A 266 11.02 -21.87 -21.90
N ILE A 267 11.50 -20.96 -22.75
CA ILE A 267 12.88 -20.46 -22.70
C ILE A 267 13.03 -19.35 -21.64
N CYS A 268 12.01 -18.50 -21.44
CA CYS A 268 12.06 -17.39 -20.47
C CYS A 268 11.95 -17.84 -19.00
N ASN A 269 11.20 -18.92 -18.71
CA ASN A 269 10.97 -19.38 -17.33
C ASN A 269 12.16 -20.18 -16.74
N VAL A 270 12.99 -20.81 -17.58
CA VAL A 270 14.20 -21.50 -17.12
C VAL A 270 15.33 -20.49 -16.84
N TYR A 271 15.45 -19.43 -17.65
CA TYR A 271 16.42 -18.35 -17.41
C TYR A 271 16.13 -17.56 -16.13
N PHE A 272 14.87 -17.16 -15.87
CA PHE A 272 14.56 -16.34 -14.68
C PHE A 272 14.71 -17.07 -13.34
N LYS A 273 14.46 -18.39 -13.31
CA LYS A 273 14.58 -19.19 -12.08
C LYS A 273 16.03 -19.58 -11.79
N GLN A 274 16.85 -19.76 -12.83
CA GLN A 274 18.30 -19.90 -12.67
C GLN A 274 18.97 -18.59 -12.23
N GLU A 275 18.55 -17.43 -12.76
CA GLU A 275 19.10 -16.13 -12.33
C GLU A 275 18.77 -15.82 -10.86
N TYR A 276 17.55 -16.09 -10.40
CA TYR A 276 17.15 -15.87 -8.98
C TYR A 276 17.97 -16.71 -7.98
N LEU A 277 18.29 -17.97 -8.33
CA LEU A 277 19.11 -18.86 -7.50
C LEU A 277 20.62 -18.58 -7.64
N ARG A 278 21.07 -18.03 -8.77
CA ARG A 278 22.47 -17.59 -8.97
C ARG A 278 22.75 -16.24 -8.30
N MET A 279 21.76 -15.35 -8.25
CA MET A 279 21.83 -14.00 -7.64
C MET A 279 21.72 -14.01 -6.10
N SER A 280 21.20 -15.09 -5.51
CA SER A 280 21.13 -15.27 -4.05
C SER A 280 22.41 -15.90 -3.46
N ASN A 281 23.32 -16.39 -4.31
CA ASN A 281 24.59 -17.04 -3.94
C ASN A 281 25.84 -16.20 -4.24
N ILE A 282 25.73 -14.86 -4.31
CA ILE A 282 26.93 -13.99 -4.30
C ILE A 282 27.28 -13.70 -2.85
N SER A 283 28.05 -14.60 -2.25
CA SER A 283 28.76 -14.40 -1.00
C SER A 283 30.00 -13.54 -1.25
N ASP A 284 29.82 -12.24 -1.49
CA ASP A 284 30.92 -11.27 -1.45
C ASP A 284 30.52 -10.08 -0.57
N VAL A 285 31.09 -10.05 0.64
CA VAL A 285 30.95 -8.98 1.63
C VAL A 285 31.40 -7.61 1.06
N ALA A 286 32.27 -7.61 0.05
CA ALA A 286 32.69 -6.40 -0.67
C ALA A 286 31.58 -5.81 -1.57
N VAL A 287 30.80 -6.67 -2.25
CA VAL A 287 29.67 -6.25 -3.10
C VAL A 287 28.50 -5.76 -2.24
N GLN A 288 28.26 -6.36 -1.07
CA GLN A 288 27.27 -5.84 -0.11
C GLN A 288 27.66 -4.47 0.46
N LYS A 289 28.96 -4.24 0.76
CA LYS A 289 29.45 -2.92 1.19
C LYS A 289 29.36 -1.85 0.09
N GLN A 290 29.64 -2.19 -1.16
CA GLN A 290 29.44 -1.26 -2.29
C GLN A 290 27.95 -1.01 -2.61
N GLN A 291 27.08 -2.01 -2.45
CA GLN A 291 25.62 -1.85 -2.67
C GLN A 291 24.97 -0.90 -1.65
N GLN A 292 25.53 -0.74 -0.46
CA GLN A 292 25.06 0.21 0.55
C GLN A 292 25.50 1.66 0.27
N GLN A 293 26.32 1.92 -0.76
CA GLN A 293 26.75 3.27 -1.11
C GLN A 293 25.81 3.95 -2.13
N TYR A 294 25.07 3.18 -2.93
CA TYR A 294 24.24 3.69 -4.01
C TYR A 294 22.78 3.29 -3.85
N SER A 295 21.87 4.17 -4.24
CA SER A 295 20.47 3.81 -4.49
C SER A 295 20.36 3.06 -5.81
N ILE A 296 19.92 1.81 -5.77
CA ILE A 296 19.79 0.93 -6.93
C ILE A 296 18.34 0.50 -7.08
N VAL A 297 17.75 0.80 -8.23
CA VAL A 297 16.35 0.50 -8.56
C VAL A 297 16.22 -0.22 -9.88
N GLY A 298 15.26 -1.14 -10.00
CA GLY A 298 14.82 -1.72 -11.27
C GLY A 298 13.43 -1.20 -11.60
N TYR A 299 13.27 -0.53 -12.75
CA TYR A 299 11.96 -0.06 -13.22
C TYR A 299 11.19 -1.22 -13.87
N ILE A 300 9.92 -1.39 -13.52
CA ILE A 300 9.08 -2.52 -13.97
C ILE A 300 8.08 -2.06 -15.05
N GLY A 301 7.82 -0.76 -15.16
CA GLY A 301 6.76 -0.21 -16.01
C GLY A 301 5.45 0.00 -15.23
N TYR A 302 4.34 0.21 -15.96
CA TYR A 302 3.00 0.29 -15.39
C TYR A 302 2.26 -1.04 -15.49
N ASN A 303 1.47 -1.34 -14.46
CA ASN A 303 0.53 -2.46 -14.48
C ASN A 303 -0.89 -1.92 -14.72
N ASP A 304 -1.57 -2.45 -15.72
CA ASP A 304 -2.94 -2.12 -16.09
C ASP A 304 -3.94 -3.24 -15.77
N ARG A 305 -3.50 -4.38 -15.22
CA ARG A 305 -4.33 -5.60 -15.03
C ARG A 305 -4.85 -5.79 -13.60
N GLY A 306 -4.59 -4.86 -12.70
CA GLY A 306 -5.03 -4.96 -11.30
C GLY A 306 -6.53 -4.70 -11.10
N MET A 307 -7.09 -5.20 -9.99
CA MET A 307 -8.39 -4.76 -9.50
C MET A 307 -8.25 -3.58 -8.53
N CYS A 308 -9.19 -2.65 -8.58
CA CYS A 308 -9.20 -1.46 -7.74
C CYS A 308 -9.75 -1.78 -6.35
N GLY A 309 -8.88 -1.85 -5.33
CA GLY A 309 -9.27 -2.20 -3.94
C GLY A 309 -10.03 -1.10 -3.17
N TYR A 310 -10.50 -0.04 -3.84
CA TYR A 310 -11.16 1.12 -3.20
C TYR A 310 -12.56 1.43 -3.72
N CYS A 311 -12.91 1.01 -4.94
CA CYS A 311 -14.24 1.25 -5.49
C CYS A 311 -15.19 0.09 -5.12
N HIS A 312 -16.37 0.43 -4.62
CA HIS A 312 -17.40 -0.51 -4.19
C HIS A 312 -18.25 -0.95 -5.38
N LYS A 313 -17.77 -1.88 -6.21
CA LYS A 313 -18.67 -2.73 -7.01
C LYS A 313 -18.63 -4.14 -6.44
N GLU A 314 -19.80 -4.74 -6.24
CA GLU A 314 -20.14 -5.83 -5.31
C GLU A 314 -19.43 -7.20 -5.52
N GLU A 315 -18.37 -7.27 -6.31
CA GLU A 315 -17.57 -8.51 -6.50
C GLU A 315 -16.04 -8.24 -6.34
N ALA A 316 -15.64 -7.10 -5.79
CA ALA A 316 -14.23 -6.86 -5.46
C ALA A 316 -13.85 -7.60 -4.17
N SER A 317 -13.08 -8.68 -4.31
CA SER A 317 -12.35 -9.32 -3.21
C SER A 317 -11.71 -8.29 -2.26
N PRO A 318 -11.76 -8.47 -0.93
CA PRO A 318 -11.35 -7.48 0.07
C PRO A 318 -9.83 -7.26 0.18
N THR A 319 -9.05 -7.57 -0.85
CA THR A 319 -7.62 -7.24 -0.90
C THR A 319 -7.43 -5.73 -1.05
N ASN A 320 -7.40 -5.07 0.10
CA ASN A 320 -6.92 -3.71 0.29
C ASN A 320 -5.61 -3.49 -0.47
N ILE A 321 -5.62 -2.55 -1.41
CA ILE A 321 -4.45 -1.97 -2.10
C ILE A 321 -3.66 -3.02 -2.92
N GLY A 322 -3.45 -2.74 -4.20
CA GLY A 322 -2.68 -3.56 -5.14
C GLY A 322 -1.23 -3.83 -4.71
N VAL A 323 -1.04 -4.71 -3.73
CA VAL A 323 0.24 -5.22 -3.24
C VAL A 323 0.24 -6.74 -3.06
N MET A 324 -0.90 -7.40 -3.26
CA MET A 324 -0.99 -8.88 -3.34
C MET A 324 -1.02 -9.39 -4.79
N GLY A 325 -0.14 -8.84 -5.64
CA GLY A 325 0.11 -9.40 -6.98
C GLY A 325 1.15 -10.52 -6.98
N TYR A 326 1.61 -11.00 -5.81
CA TYR A 326 2.80 -11.86 -5.70
C TYR A 326 2.61 -13.18 -4.92
N TYR A 327 1.38 -13.59 -4.55
CA TYR A 327 1.17 -14.86 -3.81
C TYR A 327 -0.02 -15.71 -4.25
N LEU A 328 -0.53 -15.55 -5.47
CA LEU A 328 -1.49 -16.47 -6.06
C LEU A 328 -0.93 -17.01 -7.37
N SER A 329 -0.97 -18.33 -7.56
CA SER A 329 -0.64 -18.97 -8.83
C SER A 329 -1.48 -18.36 -9.95
N CYS A 330 -0.84 -18.10 -11.10
CA CYS A 330 -1.44 -17.41 -12.27
C CYS A 330 -2.79 -17.98 -12.73
N GLU A 331 -3.13 -19.23 -12.43
CA GLU A 331 -4.38 -19.86 -12.87
C GLU A 331 -5.64 -19.35 -12.15
N HIS A 332 -5.58 -18.90 -10.90
CA HIS A 332 -6.78 -18.44 -10.17
C HIS A 332 -7.12 -16.97 -10.44
N PHE A 333 -6.17 -16.19 -10.97
CA PHE A 333 -6.36 -14.78 -11.31
C PHE A 333 -7.05 -14.58 -12.67
N ASN A 334 -6.96 -15.58 -13.56
CA ASN A 334 -7.45 -15.48 -14.93
C ASN A 334 -8.95 -15.80 -15.09
N GLN A 335 -9.64 -16.29 -14.05
CA GLN A 335 -11.07 -16.68 -14.13
C GLN A 335 -12.07 -15.58 -13.72
N LEU A 336 -11.62 -14.36 -13.39
CA LEU A 336 -12.50 -13.25 -12.95
C LEU A 336 -12.59 -12.10 -13.97
N LEU A 337 -12.88 -12.43 -15.23
CA LEU A 337 -13.08 -11.45 -16.30
C LEU A 337 -14.44 -11.63 -16.96
N ASP A 338 -15.46 -10.96 -16.41
CA ASP A 338 -16.43 -10.15 -17.19
C ASP A 338 -17.44 -9.48 -16.26
N ARG A 339 -17.12 -8.26 -15.80
CA ARG A 339 -18.07 -7.21 -15.35
C ARG A 339 -17.32 -5.90 -15.14
N GLY A 340 -17.80 -4.83 -15.77
CA GLY A 340 -17.10 -3.56 -15.89
C GLY A 340 -16.70 -2.90 -14.56
N CYS A 341 -15.40 -2.84 -14.28
CA CYS A 341 -14.79 -1.94 -13.31
C CYS A 341 -13.42 -1.45 -13.82
N ASN A 342 -13.20 -0.12 -13.81
CA ASN A 342 -12.00 0.55 -14.32
C ASN A 342 -10.75 0.14 -13.50
N ARG A 343 -9.68 -0.27 -14.18
CA ARG A 343 -8.46 -0.83 -13.60
C ARG A 343 -7.57 0.28 -12.99
N PRO A 344 -6.94 0.10 -11.82
CA PRO A 344 -5.96 1.05 -11.30
C PRO A 344 -4.68 0.96 -12.13
N GLN A 345 -4.18 2.10 -12.61
CA GLN A 345 -2.87 2.16 -13.26
C GLN A 345 -1.82 2.66 -12.27
N ILE A 346 -0.78 1.84 -12.08
CA ILE A 346 0.29 2.09 -11.13
C ILE A 346 1.62 1.80 -11.82
N SER A 347 2.54 2.76 -11.80
CA SER A 347 3.92 2.55 -12.23
C SER A 347 4.73 2.00 -11.04
N GLY A 348 5.51 0.95 -11.29
CA GLY A 348 6.20 0.18 -10.26
C GLY A 348 7.72 0.12 -10.45
N MET A 349 8.44 0.05 -9.33
CA MET A 349 9.90 -0.13 -9.27
C MET A 349 10.26 -1.07 -8.14
N TRP A 350 11.34 -1.82 -8.30
CA TRP A 350 11.95 -2.58 -7.22
C TRP A 350 13.22 -1.89 -6.73
N ALA A 351 13.28 -1.56 -5.44
CA ALA A 351 14.47 -1.01 -4.82
C ALA A 351 15.33 -2.13 -4.22
N ARG A 352 16.55 -2.28 -4.72
CA ARG A 352 17.55 -3.19 -4.12
C ARG A 352 18.19 -2.53 -2.89
N SER A 353 18.52 -1.26 -3.04
CA SER A 353 19.01 -0.35 -2.01
C SER A 353 18.49 1.05 -2.34
N LEU A 354 18.18 1.85 -1.33
CA LEU A 354 17.65 3.20 -1.53
C LEU A 354 18.04 4.06 -0.33
N SER A 355 18.72 5.18 -0.57
CA SER A 355 19.05 6.07 0.55
C SER A 355 17.80 6.78 1.07
N VAL A 356 17.78 7.11 2.36
CA VAL A 356 16.67 7.85 2.98
C VAL A 356 16.46 9.24 2.34
N SER A 357 17.52 9.88 1.87
CA SER A 357 17.44 11.17 1.18
C SER A 357 16.77 11.03 -0.19
N HIS A 358 17.22 10.08 -1.01
CA HIS A 358 16.58 9.80 -2.30
C HIS A 358 15.12 9.37 -2.12
N TYR A 359 14.81 8.52 -1.13
CA TYR A 359 13.42 8.14 -0.90
C TYR A 359 12.54 9.34 -0.51
N ASN A 360 13.05 10.29 0.29
CA ASN A 360 12.31 11.50 0.61
C ASN A 360 11.99 12.34 -0.65
N GLU A 361 12.87 12.39 -1.64
CA GLU A 361 12.60 13.07 -2.91
C GLU A 361 11.55 12.34 -3.75
N LEU A 362 11.65 11.02 -3.85
CA LEU A 362 10.63 10.19 -4.51
C LEU A 362 9.26 10.35 -3.86
N LEU A 363 9.23 10.47 -2.54
CA LEU A 363 8.02 10.64 -1.74
C LEU A 363 7.32 11.98 -2.03
N ASP A 364 8.11 13.03 -2.28
CA ASP A 364 7.66 14.35 -2.73
C ASP A 364 7.18 14.39 -4.18
N ARG A 365 7.44 13.33 -4.95
CA ARG A 365 6.86 13.10 -6.29
C ARG A 365 5.69 12.11 -6.27
N GLY A 366 5.19 11.79 -5.07
CA GLY A 366 4.02 10.94 -4.89
C GLY A 366 4.31 9.43 -4.95
N ILE A 367 5.58 9.03 -5.00
CA ILE A 367 5.98 7.61 -4.91
C ILE A 367 5.80 7.13 -3.47
N ARG A 368 5.36 5.89 -3.30
CA ARG A 368 5.25 5.18 -2.03
C ARG A 368 5.92 3.83 -2.11
N ARG A 369 6.10 3.17 -0.96
CA ARG A 369 6.71 1.85 -0.92
C ARG A 369 5.98 0.84 -0.05
N SER A 370 6.09 -0.41 -0.46
CA SER A 370 5.67 -1.61 0.23
C SER A 370 6.84 -2.58 0.26
N GLY A 371 7.54 -2.57 1.38
CA GLY A 371 8.84 -3.19 1.52
C GLY A 371 9.83 -2.61 0.53
N LYS A 372 10.34 -3.45 -0.36
CA LYS A 372 11.26 -3.07 -1.45
C LYS A 372 10.56 -2.59 -2.72
N TYR A 373 9.25 -2.78 -2.85
CA TYR A 373 8.48 -2.32 -4.00
C TYR A 373 8.11 -0.85 -3.86
N LEU A 374 8.55 0.00 -4.79
CA LEU A 374 8.11 1.38 -4.92
C LEU A 374 6.99 1.48 -5.97
N TYR A 375 6.04 2.38 -5.76
CA TYR A 375 4.90 2.53 -6.66
C TYR A 375 4.34 3.96 -6.68
N LYS A 376 3.85 4.37 -7.85
CA LYS A 376 3.16 5.64 -8.07
C LYS A 376 1.83 5.41 -8.80
N PRO A 377 0.69 5.75 -8.19
CA PRO A 377 -0.58 5.77 -8.91
C PRO A 377 -0.59 6.82 -10.03
N MET A 378 -1.19 6.47 -11.16
CA MET A 378 -1.42 7.38 -12.28
C MET A 378 -2.80 8.02 -12.14
N ILE A 379 -2.84 9.27 -11.65
CA ILE A 379 -4.10 9.96 -11.28
C ILE A 379 -5.05 10.09 -12.47
N ALA A 380 -4.52 10.38 -13.66
CA ALA A 380 -5.29 10.50 -14.90
C ALA A 380 -6.14 9.25 -15.20
N ASN A 381 -5.59 8.06 -14.93
CA ASN A 381 -6.13 6.81 -15.46
C ASN A 381 -6.75 5.90 -14.40
N THR A 382 -6.40 6.05 -13.12
CA THR A 382 -6.90 5.18 -12.05
C THR A 382 -8.39 5.43 -11.75
N CYS A 383 -9.17 4.37 -11.49
CA CYS A 383 -10.55 4.44 -10.95
C CYS A 383 -10.73 5.45 -9.80
N CYS A 384 -9.85 5.37 -8.80
CA CYS A 384 -9.88 6.14 -7.56
C CYS A 384 -8.58 6.93 -7.45
N PRO A 385 -8.61 8.25 -7.69
CA PRO A 385 -7.44 9.11 -7.55
C PRO A 385 -6.81 9.04 -6.16
N GLN A 386 -5.51 8.71 -6.12
CA GLN A 386 -4.73 8.56 -4.89
C GLN A 386 -3.82 9.76 -4.71
N TYR A 387 -4.31 10.79 -4.03
CA TYR A 387 -3.55 12.02 -3.80
C TYR A 387 -2.63 11.85 -2.61
N THR A 388 -1.35 12.15 -2.78
CA THR A 388 -0.41 12.20 -1.66
C THR A 388 -0.83 13.30 -0.69
N ILE A 389 -0.94 12.97 0.60
CA ILE A 389 -1.31 13.91 1.67
C ILE A 389 -0.23 13.98 2.75
N ARG A 390 0.11 15.20 3.16
CA ARG A 390 1.00 15.47 4.31
C ARG A 390 0.44 16.58 5.18
N LEU A 391 1.03 16.74 6.37
CA LEU A 391 0.82 17.91 7.20
C LEU A 391 2.13 18.34 7.86
N ASP A 392 2.23 19.63 8.17
CA ASP A 392 3.27 20.17 9.05
C ASP A 392 2.84 19.99 10.52
N VAL A 393 3.65 19.27 11.30
CA VAL A 393 3.35 18.96 12.70
C VAL A 393 3.46 20.17 13.62
N ASN A 394 4.20 21.22 13.22
CA ASN A 394 4.29 22.46 13.99
C ASN A 394 3.00 23.27 13.90
N SER A 395 2.35 23.22 12.73
CA SER A 395 1.08 23.90 12.46
C SER A 395 -0.16 23.08 12.88
N PHE A 396 0.00 21.79 13.19
CA PHE A 396 -1.10 20.86 13.48
C PHE A 396 -2.00 21.29 14.64
N ARG A 397 -3.33 21.25 14.43
CA ARG A 397 -4.33 21.61 15.44
C ARG A 397 -5.29 20.46 15.74
N LEU A 398 -5.42 20.15 17.04
CA LEU A 398 -6.36 19.13 17.52
C LEU A 398 -7.83 19.50 17.30
N SER A 399 -8.53 18.65 16.55
CA SER A 399 -9.99 18.70 16.40
C SER A 399 -10.72 18.17 17.65
N ARG A 400 -12.03 18.45 17.75
CA ARG A 400 -12.86 17.95 18.86
C ARG A 400 -12.93 16.41 18.87
N ALA A 401 -12.98 15.79 17.69
CA ALA A 401 -13.01 14.34 17.54
C ALA A 401 -11.68 13.71 17.99
N GLN A 402 -10.54 14.28 17.57
CA GLN A 402 -9.21 13.81 18.00
C GLN A 402 -9.02 13.95 19.51
N LYS A 403 -9.47 15.06 20.12
CA LYS A 403 -9.47 15.22 21.59
C LYS A 403 -10.32 14.17 22.29
N LYS A 404 -11.41 13.70 21.66
CA LYS A 404 -12.25 12.63 22.21
C LYS A 404 -11.53 11.28 22.18
N VAL A 405 -10.83 10.97 21.09
CA VAL A 405 -9.99 9.76 20.98
C VAL A 405 -8.91 9.75 22.06
N LEU A 406 -8.20 10.86 22.25
CA LEU A 406 -7.16 10.98 23.29
C LEU A 406 -7.73 10.82 24.71
N ARG A 407 -8.86 11.46 25.02
CA ARG A 407 -9.53 11.27 26.30
C ARG A 407 -9.96 9.83 26.52
N ARG A 408 -10.50 9.18 25.49
CA ARG A 408 -10.92 7.77 25.57
C ARG A 408 -9.74 6.86 25.90
N MET A 409 -8.58 7.07 25.27
CA MET A 409 -7.37 6.34 25.65
C MET A 409 -7.02 6.61 27.11
N ASN A 410 -7.01 7.86 27.55
CA ASN A 410 -6.65 8.19 28.93
C ASN A 410 -7.64 7.62 29.97
N ASP A 411 -8.94 7.67 29.69
CA ASP A 411 -9.99 7.10 30.55
C ASP A 411 -9.84 5.57 30.65
N PHE A 412 -9.50 4.91 29.54
CA PHE A 412 -9.20 3.49 29.54
C PHE A 412 -7.92 3.21 30.35
N LEU A 413 -6.81 3.88 30.08
CA LEU A 413 -5.54 3.65 30.79
C LEU A 413 -5.63 3.91 32.30
N GLN A 414 -6.39 4.93 32.72
CA GLN A 414 -6.51 5.31 34.13
C GLN A 414 -7.57 4.51 34.88
N LYS A 415 -8.68 4.14 34.23
CA LYS A 415 -9.90 3.69 34.91
C LYS A 415 -10.53 2.42 34.32
N ASP A 416 -9.94 1.84 33.27
CA ASP A 416 -10.52 0.73 32.48
C ASP A 416 -11.94 1.04 31.95
N VAL A 417 -12.22 2.30 31.64
CA VAL A 417 -13.54 2.71 31.16
C VAL A 417 -13.67 2.39 29.67
N ARG A 418 -14.56 1.45 29.35
CA ARG A 418 -14.93 1.10 27.98
C ARG A 418 -16.17 1.87 27.51
N PRO A 419 -16.25 2.32 26.25
CA PRO A 419 -17.44 3.00 25.74
C PRO A 419 -18.65 2.05 25.69
N ASN A 420 -19.81 2.49 26.19
CA ASN A 420 -21.08 1.75 26.06
C ASN A 420 -21.42 1.50 24.58
N GLU A 421 -22.14 0.43 24.27
CA GLU A 421 -22.50 0.07 22.88
C GLU A 421 -23.25 1.20 22.13
N ARG A 422 -24.10 1.98 22.81
CA ARG A 422 -24.75 3.18 22.23
C ARG A 422 -23.76 4.30 21.88
N GLN A 423 -22.63 4.40 22.58
CA GLN A 423 -21.55 5.35 22.25
C GLN A 423 -20.71 4.88 21.06
N LYS A 424 -20.53 3.57 20.87
CA LYS A 424 -19.87 3.01 19.66
C LYS A 424 -20.61 3.42 18.38
N ILE A 425 -21.94 3.29 18.36
CA ILE A 425 -22.80 3.65 17.22
C ILE A 425 -22.80 5.16 16.95
N THR A 426 -22.87 5.99 18.00
CA THR A 426 -22.87 7.46 17.84
C THR A 426 -21.51 7.99 17.40
N ASP A 427 -20.39 7.39 17.78
CA ASP A 427 -19.06 7.82 17.33
C ASP A 427 -18.74 7.37 15.91
N TYR A 428 -19.15 6.17 15.51
CA TYR A 428 -19.15 5.76 14.09
C TYR A 428 -19.97 6.76 13.25
N ASN A 429 -21.17 7.12 13.70
CA ASN A 429 -22.05 8.06 13.03
C ASN A 429 -21.61 9.53 13.12
N VAL A 430 -20.82 9.94 14.12
CA VAL A 430 -20.24 11.30 14.22
C VAL A 430 -19.03 11.42 13.30
N VAL A 431 -18.16 10.40 13.22
CA VAL A 431 -17.10 10.36 12.18
C VAL A 431 -17.76 10.41 10.80
N LYS A 432 -18.79 9.58 10.56
CA LYS A 432 -19.60 9.56 9.32
C LYS A 432 -20.27 10.91 9.02
N LYS A 433 -20.94 11.54 10.00
CA LYS A 433 -21.53 12.89 9.86
C LYS A 433 -20.50 14.01 9.71
N THR A 434 -19.29 13.88 10.26
CA THR A 434 -18.24 14.91 10.06
C THR A 434 -17.66 14.81 8.65
N THR A 435 -17.59 13.59 8.08
CA THR A 435 -17.29 13.37 6.65
C THR A 435 -18.43 13.78 5.70
N GLU A 436 -19.70 13.63 6.09
CA GLU A 436 -20.87 14.00 5.26
C GLU A 436 -21.27 15.48 5.40
N ARG A 437 -21.02 16.14 6.54
CA ARG A 437 -21.43 17.53 6.77
C ARG A 437 -20.56 18.56 6.03
N SER A 438 -19.38 18.15 5.54
CA SER A 438 -18.57 18.96 4.61
C SER A 438 -19.27 19.21 3.27
N THR A 439 -20.27 18.40 2.90
CA THR A 439 -21.00 18.53 1.62
C THR A 439 -22.29 19.38 1.72
N ILE A 440 -22.57 19.99 2.88
CA ILE A 440 -23.73 20.89 3.04
C ILE A 440 -23.31 22.13 3.85
N SER A 441 -22.51 22.99 3.23
CA SER A 441 -22.37 24.39 3.65
C SER A 441 -22.09 25.34 2.48
N SER A 442 -22.84 25.19 1.39
CA SER A 442 -22.85 26.12 0.27
C SER A 442 -24.04 25.81 -0.63
N ASN A 443 -25.25 26.09 -0.13
CA ASN A 443 -26.39 26.29 -1.03
C ASN A 443 -27.37 27.27 -0.38
N SER A 444 -26.93 28.53 -0.36
CA SER A 444 -27.86 29.64 -0.52
C SER A 444 -27.66 30.18 -1.93
N GLN A 445 -28.69 29.99 -2.75
CA GLN A 445 -28.99 30.63 -4.03
C GLN A 445 -28.85 29.76 -5.29
N VAL A 446 -29.96 29.80 -6.04
CA VAL A 446 -30.16 29.53 -7.47
C VAL A 446 -30.46 28.08 -7.90
N ARG A 447 -31.75 27.73 -7.89
CA ARG A 447 -32.42 27.26 -9.11
C ARG A 447 -33.73 28.03 -9.27
N ARG A 448 -33.74 28.97 -10.22
CA ARG A 448 -34.96 29.42 -10.89
C ARG A 448 -35.29 28.33 -11.91
N VAL A 449 -36.46 27.74 -11.81
CA VAL A 449 -37.21 27.25 -12.97
C VAL A 449 -38.55 27.97 -12.86
N GLN A 450 -38.88 28.66 -13.93
CA GLN A 450 -40.14 29.36 -14.12
C GLN A 450 -41.23 28.30 -14.22
N ASP A 451 -42.30 28.44 -13.43
CA ASP A 451 -43.62 28.04 -13.86
C ASP A 451 -44.63 29.04 -13.29
N ASN A 452 -45.40 29.60 -14.22
CA ASN A 452 -46.46 30.56 -13.98
C ASN A 452 -47.69 29.85 -13.45
N GLU A 453 -48.06 30.08 -12.19
CA GLU A 453 -49.46 30.02 -11.78
C GLU A 453 -49.83 31.23 -10.92
N LYS A 454 -51.09 31.63 -11.08
CA LYS A 454 -51.67 32.93 -10.76
C LYS A 454 -51.55 33.30 -9.27
N LYS A 455 -51.21 34.57 -9.04
CA LYS A 455 -51.16 35.23 -7.73
C LYS A 455 -52.50 35.14 -7.00
N THR A 456 -52.49 34.64 -5.76
CA THR A 456 -53.46 35.05 -4.73
C THR A 456 -52.82 36.13 -3.83
N PRO A 457 -53.55 37.19 -3.42
CA PRO A 457 -52.96 38.38 -2.80
C PRO A 457 -52.40 38.26 -1.37
N ASN A 458 -52.08 37.05 -0.88
CA ASN A 458 -51.73 36.84 0.54
C ASN A 458 -50.36 36.19 0.80
N ASP A 459 -49.49 36.04 -0.20
CA ASP A 459 -48.16 35.44 -0.05
C ASP A 459 -47.00 36.46 0.01
N GLU A 460 -47.26 37.76 0.19
CA GLU A 460 -46.21 38.80 0.29
C GLU A 460 -45.54 38.92 1.68
N LEU A 461 -45.79 38.02 2.63
CA LEU A 461 -45.24 38.13 4.01
C LEU A 461 -44.47 36.91 4.53
N ARG A 462 -43.85 36.10 3.67
CA ARG A 462 -43.00 34.99 4.14
C ARG A 462 -41.55 35.10 3.70
N GLU A 463 -40.88 36.16 4.18
CA GLU A 463 -39.42 36.24 4.21
C GLU A 463 -38.82 35.05 4.98
N LYS A 464 -37.83 34.39 4.37
CA LYS A 464 -37.12 33.22 4.93
C LYS A 464 -36.50 33.55 6.29
N GLY A 465 -37.12 33.09 7.37
CA GLY A 465 -36.63 33.29 8.74
C GLY A 465 -35.18 32.85 8.92
N LYS A 466 -34.31 33.76 9.38
CA LYS A 466 -32.91 33.47 9.75
C LYS A 466 -32.86 32.34 10.79
N LYS A 467 -31.91 31.39 10.64
CA LYS A 467 -31.70 30.29 11.61
C LYS A 467 -31.60 30.85 13.04
N LYS A 468 -32.31 30.25 14.01
CA LYS A 468 -32.39 30.69 15.43
C LYS A 468 -31.03 30.99 16.08
N LYS A 469 -29.96 30.28 15.68
CA LYS A 469 -28.57 30.50 16.11
C LYS A 469 -27.98 31.83 15.61
N VAL A 470 -28.32 32.25 14.39
CA VAL A 470 -27.89 33.52 13.79
C VAL A 470 -28.59 34.68 14.49
N LEU A 471 -29.91 34.60 14.69
CA LEU A 471 -30.68 35.60 15.44
C LEU A 471 -30.21 35.76 16.89
N ARG A 472 -29.74 34.68 17.53
CA ARG A 472 -29.12 34.75 18.87
C ARG A 472 -27.76 35.45 18.83
N ARG A 473 -26.95 35.21 17.79
CA ARG A 473 -25.63 35.82 17.63
C ARG A 473 -25.73 37.31 17.30
N GLU A 474 -26.67 37.69 16.43
CA GLU A 474 -27.00 39.08 16.11
C GLU A 474 -27.48 39.83 17.36
N ARG A 475 -28.41 39.26 18.13
CA ARG A 475 -28.84 39.85 19.42
C ARG A 475 -27.70 40.00 20.42
N ALA A 476 -26.76 39.06 20.48
CA ALA A 476 -25.59 39.16 21.34
C ALA A 476 -24.61 40.24 20.86
N PHE A 477 -24.41 40.40 19.54
CA PHE A 477 -23.59 41.46 18.98
C PHE A 477 -24.24 42.83 19.15
N GLN A 478 -25.57 42.93 19.01
CA GLN A 478 -26.30 44.15 19.27
C GLN A 478 -26.16 44.58 20.73
N LYS A 479 -26.38 43.66 21.68
CA LYS A 479 -26.12 43.92 23.11
C LYS A 479 -24.68 44.32 23.44
N MET A 480 -23.69 43.93 22.63
CA MET A 480 -22.30 44.37 22.79
C MET A 480 -22.08 45.77 22.21
N ARG A 481 -22.72 46.09 21.06
CA ARG A 481 -22.73 47.45 20.49
C ARG A 481 -23.41 48.45 21.41
N ASP A 482 -24.57 48.08 21.96
CA ASP A 482 -25.34 48.92 22.87
C ASP A 482 -24.59 49.20 24.20
N LYS A 483 -23.58 48.37 24.54
CA LYS A 483 -22.68 48.55 25.68
C LYS A 483 -21.37 49.28 25.35
N GLY A 484 -21.22 49.78 24.11
CA GLY A 484 -19.99 50.45 23.66
C GLY A 484 -18.77 49.53 23.51
N ILE A 485 -18.95 48.21 23.51
CA ILE A 485 -17.84 47.25 23.40
C ILE A 485 -17.50 47.03 21.92
N ASN A 486 -16.25 47.29 21.55
CA ASN A 486 -15.74 46.99 20.22
C ASN A 486 -15.78 45.47 19.96
N ILE A 487 -16.63 45.03 19.02
CA ILE A 487 -16.86 43.61 18.72
C ILE A 487 -15.57 42.93 18.21
N MET A 488 -14.78 43.62 17.39
CA MET A 488 -13.55 43.07 16.83
C MET A 488 -12.52 42.80 17.93
N GLU A 489 -12.39 43.75 18.86
CA GLU A 489 -11.51 43.63 20.01
C GLU A 489 -11.96 42.54 20.99
N ALA A 490 -13.25 42.50 21.32
CA ALA A 490 -13.82 41.44 22.15
C ALA A 490 -13.64 40.05 21.54
N GLN A 491 -13.76 39.92 20.21
CA GLN A 491 -13.47 38.69 19.48
C GLN A 491 -11.98 38.35 19.46
N ARG A 492 -11.09 39.34 19.41
CA ARG A 492 -9.63 39.17 19.52
C ARG A 492 -9.25 38.65 20.91
N ILE A 493 -9.64 39.36 21.98
CA ILE A 493 -9.39 38.97 23.38
C ILE A 493 -9.95 37.58 23.67
N ARG A 494 -11.15 37.27 23.15
CA ARG A 494 -11.73 35.92 23.29
C ARG A 494 -10.89 34.87 22.58
N ARG A 495 -10.41 35.14 21.37
CA ARG A 495 -9.53 34.22 20.63
C ARG A 495 -8.22 34.01 21.36
N GLU A 496 -7.59 35.06 21.88
CA GLU A 496 -6.36 34.98 22.67
C GLU A 496 -6.56 34.16 23.96
N LYS A 497 -7.66 34.40 24.70
CA LYS A 497 -8.01 33.59 25.88
C LYS A 497 -8.37 32.15 25.54
N GLU A 498 -8.92 31.87 24.35
CA GLU A 498 -9.19 30.51 23.87
C GLU A 498 -7.92 29.81 23.38
N GLU A 499 -6.95 30.55 22.84
CA GLU A 499 -5.64 30.05 22.41
C GLU A 499 -4.75 29.76 23.62
N SER A 500 -4.70 30.65 24.63
CA SER A 500 -3.92 30.44 25.85
C SER A 500 -4.41 29.26 26.70
N ARG A 501 -5.72 28.98 26.70
CA ARG A 501 -6.32 27.81 27.37
C ARG A 501 -6.26 26.54 26.51
N ARG A 502 -5.71 26.60 25.30
CA ARG A 502 -5.74 25.46 24.39
C ARG A 502 -4.73 24.40 24.86
N ARG A 503 -5.26 23.30 25.39
CA ARG A 503 -4.49 22.08 25.64
C ARG A 503 -3.79 21.61 24.36
N THR A 504 -2.47 21.42 24.44
CA THR A 504 -1.61 20.92 23.37
C THR A 504 -1.75 19.40 23.23
N LEU A 505 -1.28 18.83 22.12
CA LEU A 505 -1.26 17.38 21.94
C LEU A 505 -0.49 16.66 23.06
N ASN A 506 0.68 17.18 23.43
CA ASN A 506 1.51 16.60 24.49
C ASN A 506 0.80 16.61 25.85
N SER A 507 -0.06 17.60 26.13
CA SER A 507 -0.86 17.60 27.38
C SER A 507 -1.88 16.47 27.50
N PHE A 508 -2.23 15.81 26.39
CA PHE A 508 -3.10 14.64 26.40
C PHE A 508 -2.31 13.32 26.43
N ILE A 509 -1.03 13.32 26.07
CA ILE A 509 -0.16 12.15 26.15
C ILE A 509 0.40 12.12 27.57
N ILE A 510 -0.30 11.42 28.44
CA ILE A 510 0.02 11.34 29.87
C ILE A 510 1.10 10.28 30.12
N ASN A 511 2.02 10.60 31.03
CA ASN A 511 3.03 9.66 31.49
C ASN A 511 2.39 8.65 32.44
N TYR A 512 2.83 7.39 32.35
CA TYR A 512 2.35 6.32 33.22
C TYR A 512 2.72 6.59 34.69
N SER A 513 1.76 6.36 35.58
CA SER A 513 1.94 6.42 37.03
C SER A 513 1.30 5.18 37.66
N PRO A 514 2.06 4.30 38.35
CA PRO A 514 1.54 3.06 38.92
C PRO A 514 0.35 3.26 39.88
N GLU A 515 0.32 4.38 40.59
CA GLU A 515 -0.70 4.67 41.61
C GLU A 515 -2.06 5.06 41.00
N THR A 516 -2.06 5.65 39.81
CA THR A 516 -3.25 6.25 39.20
C THR A 516 -3.72 5.55 37.93
N PHE A 517 -2.89 4.66 37.37
CA PHE A 517 -3.18 3.97 36.11
C PHE A 517 -3.51 2.51 36.35
N LYS A 518 -4.63 2.07 35.75
CA LYS A 518 -5.02 0.67 35.70
C LYS A 518 -4.23 -0.11 34.66
N HIS A 519 -3.88 0.53 33.55
CA HIS A 519 -3.14 -0.08 32.46
C HIS A 519 -1.88 0.71 32.12
N LYS A 520 -0.81 -0.02 31.77
CA LYS A 520 0.46 0.54 31.32
C LYS A 520 0.54 0.45 29.79
N LEU A 521 0.58 1.61 29.13
CA LEU A 521 0.88 1.69 27.69
C LEU A 521 2.34 2.07 27.48
N GLU A 522 3.10 1.17 26.86
CA GLU A 522 4.48 1.38 26.45
C GLU A 522 4.55 1.46 24.93
N VAL A 523 5.27 2.45 24.40
CA VAL A 523 5.47 2.61 22.95
C VAL A 523 6.96 2.49 22.67
N ARG A 524 7.33 1.44 21.94
CA ARG A 524 8.71 1.13 21.57
C ARG A 524 8.92 1.45 20.08
N LEU A 525 9.97 2.17 19.77
CA LEU A 525 10.43 2.34 18.40
C LEU A 525 11.49 1.29 18.11
N VAL A 526 11.21 0.37 17.19
CA VAL A 526 12.08 -0.77 16.88
C VAL A 526 12.61 -0.64 15.46
N ASP A 527 13.93 -0.55 15.32
CA ASP A 527 14.61 -0.54 14.02
C ASP A 527 14.48 -1.90 13.36
N VAL A 528 14.05 -1.97 12.10
CA VAL A 528 13.87 -3.23 11.37
C VAL A 528 15.17 -4.04 11.22
N ASN A 529 16.34 -3.41 11.34
CA ASN A 529 17.64 -4.07 11.29
C ASN A 529 18.18 -4.49 12.68
N SER A 530 17.50 -4.14 13.77
CA SER A 530 17.96 -4.44 15.13
C SER A 530 17.67 -5.88 15.56
N SER A 531 18.41 -6.39 16.56
CA SER A 531 18.11 -7.70 17.18
C SER A 531 16.71 -7.73 17.82
N VAL A 532 16.29 -6.61 18.43
CA VAL A 532 14.96 -6.45 19.04
C VAL A 532 13.83 -6.68 18.03
N PHE A 533 14.03 -6.28 16.77
CA PHE A 533 13.07 -6.57 15.70
C PHE A 533 12.92 -8.07 15.46
N HIS A 534 14.03 -8.79 15.41
CA HIS A 534 14.03 -10.24 15.19
C HIS A 534 13.35 -10.98 16.33
N GLU A 535 13.56 -10.55 17.57
CA GLU A 535 12.90 -11.09 18.77
C GLU A 535 11.38 -10.87 18.74
N THR A 536 10.95 -9.67 18.35
CA THR A 536 9.52 -9.29 18.33
C THR A 536 8.80 -9.65 17.03
N PHE A 537 9.52 -10.11 16.00
CA PHE A 537 8.98 -10.39 14.66
C PHE A 537 7.79 -11.36 14.70
N GLN A 538 7.91 -12.44 15.48
CA GLN A 538 6.86 -13.46 15.54
C GLN A 538 5.60 -12.96 16.23
N GLU A 539 5.74 -12.18 17.30
CA GLU A 539 4.61 -11.56 17.99
C GLU A 539 3.89 -10.56 17.06
N SER A 540 4.68 -9.72 16.39
CA SER A 540 4.21 -8.74 15.41
C SER A 540 3.48 -9.40 14.23
N PHE A 541 4.00 -10.52 13.71
CA PHE A 541 3.35 -11.29 12.64
C PHE A 541 2.01 -11.89 13.09
N LYS A 542 1.92 -12.45 14.31
CA LYS A 542 0.64 -12.97 14.84
C LYS A 542 -0.42 -11.89 14.97
N LEU A 543 -0.02 -10.69 15.40
CA LEU A 543 -0.93 -9.55 15.46
C LEU A 543 -1.41 -9.13 14.07
N TYR A 544 -0.51 -9.11 13.09
CA TYR A 544 -0.86 -8.83 11.69
C TYR A 544 -1.84 -9.88 11.13
N GLU A 545 -1.60 -11.16 11.36
CA GLU A 545 -2.49 -12.25 10.94
C GLU A 545 -3.89 -12.12 11.53
N LYS A 546 -3.99 -11.83 12.84
CA LYS A 546 -5.27 -11.54 13.50
C LYS A 546 -5.99 -10.36 12.84
N TYR A 547 -5.27 -9.25 12.62
CA TYR A 547 -5.82 -8.06 11.97
C TYR A 547 -6.33 -8.34 10.55
N GLN A 548 -5.54 -9.02 9.72
CA GLN A 548 -5.91 -9.36 8.34
C GLN A 548 -7.16 -10.25 8.28
N THR A 549 -7.24 -11.23 9.18
CA THR A 549 -8.36 -12.18 9.23
C THR A 549 -9.65 -11.50 9.68
N THR A 550 -9.60 -10.67 10.72
CA THR A 550 -10.80 -10.04 11.30
C THR A 550 -11.26 -8.79 10.54
N VAL A 551 -10.33 -7.92 10.14
CA VAL A 551 -10.66 -6.60 9.55
C VAL A 551 -10.70 -6.64 8.02
N HIS A 552 -9.92 -7.52 7.40
CA HIS A 552 -9.86 -7.65 5.94
C HIS A 552 -10.43 -8.97 5.42
N HIS A 553 -10.93 -9.85 6.29
CA HIS A 553 -11.48 -11.15 5.93
C HIS A 553 -10.52 -11.95 5.03
N ASN A 554 -9.22 -11.78 5.24
CA ASN A 554 -8.17 -12.41 4.45
C ASN A 554 -7.44 -13.45 5.31
N ALA A 555 -7.85 -14.71 5.17
CA ALA A 555 -7.29 -15.84 5.91
C ALA A 555 -5.98 -16.40 5.29
N SER A 556 -5.59 -15.95 4.09
CA SER A 556 -4.43 -16.52 3.36
C SER A 556 -3.11 -15.78 3.64
N CYS A 557 -2.98 -15.09 4.77
CA CYS A 557 -1.78 -14.34 5.09
C CYS A 557 -0.65 -15.29 5.53
N ASN A 558 0.53 -15.14 4.93
CA ASN A 558 1.70 -15.95 5.26
C ASN A 558 2.88 -15.08 5.73
N ARG A 559 3.80 -15.70 6.46
CA ARG A 559 4.96 -15.02 7.07
C ARG A 559 5.84 -14.31 6.04
N ASN A 560 6.03 -14.90 4.85
CA ASN A 560 6.85 -14.30 3.81
C ASN A 560 6.20 -13.05 3.21
N GLY A 561 4.88 -13.07 3.02
CA GLY A 561 4.09 -11.93 2.59
C GLY A 561 4.20 -10.77 3.58
N TYR A 562 4.05 -11.05 4.88
CA TYR A 562 4.27 -10.05 5.93
C TYR A 562 5.69 -9.47 5.88
N ARG A 563 6.71 -10.33 5.75
CA ARG A 563 8.11 -9.91 5.67
C ARG A 563 8.34 -8.96 4.49
N VAL A 564 8.01 -9.41 3.28
CA VAL A 564 8.22 -8.64 2.06
C VAL A 564 7.40 -7.35 2.05
N PHE A 565 6.20 -7.36 2.64
CA PHE A 565 5.30 -6.20 2.65
C PHE A 565 5.70 -5.15 3.71
N LEU A 566 6.00 -5.57 4.94
CA LEU A 566 6.10 -4.68 6.11
C LEU A 566 7.46 -4.68 6.82
N ALA A 567 8.24 -5.76 6.73
CA ALA A 567 9.50 -5.89 7.45
C ALA A 567 10.72 -5.50 6.60
N ASP A 568 10.79 -6.01 5.37
CA ASP A 568 11.92 -5.76 4.49
C ASP A 568 12.00 -4.27 4.15
N SER A 569 13.20 -3.71 4.25
CA SER A 569 13.46 -2.33 3.85
C SER A 569 14.63 -2.25 2.88
N PRO A 570 14.51 -1.46 1.79
CA PRO A 570 15.66 -1.08 0.98
C PRO A 570 16.41 0.13 1.58
N LEU A 571 15.87 0.74 2.64
CA LEU A 571 16.36 2.02 3.14
C LEU A 571 17.69 1.89 3.89
N PHE A 572 18.65 2.72 3.53
CA PHE A 572 19.89 2.93 4.28
C PHE A 572 20.10 4.42 4.56
N SER A 573 20.74 4.74 5.69
CA SER A 573 21.08 6.12 6.04
C SER A 573 22.31 6.57 5.27
N ASP A 574 22.20 7.73 4.60
CA ASP A 574 23.30 8.41 3.91
C ASP A 574 23.82 9.64 4.67
N GLU A 575 23.44 9.79 5.95
CA GLU A 575 23.98 10.83 6.83
C GLU A 575 25.48 10.63 7.07
N LYS A 576 26.28 11.68 6.84
CA LYS A 576 27.73 11.66 7.06
C LYS A 576 28.05 12.06 8.51
N GLY A 577 28.72 11.17 9.24
CA GLY A 577 29.21 11.39 10.61
C GLY A 577 28.38 10.69 11.69
N GLU A 578 28.93 10.60 12.92
CA GLU A 578 28.18 10.15 14.10
C GLU A 578 27.19 11.24 14.52
N SER A 579 26.00 11.23 13.92
CA SER A 579 24.89 12.02 14.41
C SER A 579 24.47 11.46 15.78
N LYS A 580 24.52 12.28 16.84
CA LYS A 580 24.00 11.93 18.18
C LYS A 580 22.48 11.73 18.22
N SER A 581 21.78 12.00 17.11
CA SER A 581 20.33 11.88 16.98
C SER A 581 19.90 10.52 16.44
N MET A 582 18.62 10.19 16.61
CA MET A 582 18.02 8.93 16.14
C MET A 582 18.37 8.61 14.68
N ALA A 583 18.75 7.37 14.37
CA ALA A 583 19.05 6.98 13.00
C ALA A 583 17.84 7.16 12.06
N LEU A 584 18.11 7.52 10.80
CA LEU A 584 17.10 7.55 9.74
C LEU A 584 16.96 6.16 9.13
N GLY A 585 15.73 5.79 8.74
CA GLY A 585 15.45 4.45 8.21
C GLY A 585 14.03 3.99 8.46
N SER A 586 13.85 2.67 8.50
CA SER A 586 12.54 2.03 8.70
C SER A 586 12.39 1.50 10.12
N TYR A 587 11.22 1.76 10.70
CA TYR A 587 10.92 1.39 12.07
C TYR A 587 9.52 0.81 12.21
N HIS A 588 9.35 -0.04 13.23
CA HIS A 588 8.05 -0.45 13.74
C HIS A 588 7.83 0.26 15.09
N GLN A 589 6.82 1.13 15.16
CA GLN A 589 6.31 1.67 16.42
C GLN A 589 5.36 0.66 17.05
N GLN A 590 5.86 -0.08 18.03
CA GLN A 590 5.14 -1.15 18.71
C GLN A 590 4.47 -0.61 19.99
N TYR A 591 3.16 -0.84 20.12
CA TYR A 591 2.34 -0.39 21.23
C TYR A 591 2.00 -1.58 22.14
N TYR A 592 2.62 -1.64 23.31
CA TYR A 592 2.40 -2.66 24.32
C TYR A 592 1.46 -2.15 25.41
N LEU A 593 0.35 -2.85 25.62
CA LEU A 593 -0.58 -2.60 26.71
C LEU A 593 -0.46 -3.74 27.72
N ASP A 594 -0.07 -3.42 28.95
CA ASP A 594 0.17 -4.40 30.04
C ASP A 594 1.09 -5.55 29.62
N GLY A 595 2.11 -5.23 28.81
CA GLY A 595 3.07 -6.20 28.28
C GLY A 595 2.62 -6.96 27.03
N ARG A 596 1.40 -6.76 26.52
CA ARG A 596 0.91 -7.37 25.29
C ARG A 596 0.96 -6.42 24.10
N LEU A 597 1.49 -6.84 22.96
CA LEU A 597 1.47 -6.04 21.73
C LEU A 597 0.04 -5.89 21.18
N ILE A 598 -0.46 -4.65 21.13
CA ILE A 598 -1.84 -4.34 20.66
C ILE A 598 -1.89 -3.55 19.36
N ALA A 599 -0.80 -2.90 18.93
CA ALA A 599 -0.73 -2.20 17.64
C ALA A 599 0.70 -2.05 17.16
N VAL A 600 0.88 -1.97 15.85
CA VAL A 600 2.16 -1.68 15.22
C VAL A 600 1.97 -0.68 14.08
N GLY A 601 2.57 0.50 14.22
CA GLY A 601 2.71 1.47 13.14
C GLY A 601 4.03 1.23 12.40
N VAL A 602 3.95 0.90 11.11
CA VAL A 602 5.12 0.78 10.23
C VAL A 602 5.42 2.15 9.65
N VAL A 603 6.58 2.70 10.01
CA VAL A 603 6.95 4.09 9.69
C VAL A 603 8.35 4.17 9.09
N ASP A 604 8.54 5.16 8.23
CA ASP A 604 9.87 5.58 7.76
C ASP A 604 10.22 6.94 8.35
N ILE A 605 11.39 7.05 8.96
CA ILE A 605 11.95 8.30 9.44
C ILE A 605 12.96 8.76 8.40
N LEU A 606 12.63 9.86 7.71
CA LEU A 606 13.36 10.42 6.58
C LEU A 606 13.85 11.84 6.92
N PRO A 607 14.77 12.42 6.12
CA PRO A 607 15.36 13.71 6.45
C PRO A 607 14.36 14.84 6.70
N ARG A 608 13.23 14.88 5.98
CA ARG A 608 12.23 15.95 6.11
C ARG A 608 10.90 15.49 6.71
N CYS A 609 10.71 14.19 6.92
CA CYS A 609 9.41 13.70 7.35
C CYS A 609 9.43 12.36 8.07
N LEU A 610 8.35 12.11 8.81
CA LEU A 610 7.93 10.77 9.17
C LEU A 610 6.83 10.31 8.21
N SER A 611 7.02 9.16 7.56
CA SER A 611 6.07 8.58 6.63
C SER A 611 5.36 7.38 7.24
N ALA A 612 4.05 7.50 7.45
CA ALA A 612 3.20 6.40 7.88
C ALA A 612 2.88 5.49 6.69
N LYS A 613 3.39 4.25 6.73
CA LYS A 613 3.24 3.27 5.66
C LYS A 613 2.03 2.38 5.89
N TYR A 614 1.93 1.78 7.06
CA TYR A 614 0.88 0.81 7.38
C TYR A 614 0.63 0.72 8.88
N LEU A 615 -0.61 0.40 9.28
CA LEU A 615 -0.99 0.17 10.67
C LEU A 615 -1.84 -1.09 10.75
N TYR A 616 -1.49 -1.96 11.68
CA TYR A 616 -2.30 -3.09 12.11
C TYR A 616 -2.37 -3.12 13.62
N TYR A 617 -3.49 -3.62 14.14
CA TYR A 617 -3.78 -3.58 15.57
C TYR A 617 -4.69 -4.73 15.96
N ASP A 618 -4.78 -4.98 17.26
CA ASP A 618 -5.62 -6.01 17.82
C ASP A 618 -7.09 -5.54 17.79
N PRO A 619 -7.98 -6.21 17.01
CA PRO A 619 -9.39 -5.82 16.88
C PRO A 619 -10.14 -5.75 18.22
N ASP A 620 -9.69 -6.46 19.26
CA ASP A 620 -10.30 -6.43 20.59
C ASP A 620 -10.27 -5.01 21.20
N TYR A 621 -9.33 -4.17 20.73
CA TYR A 621 -9.14 -2.80 21.16
C TYR A 621 -9.66 -1.75 20.15
N GLU A 622 -10.50 -2.15 19.19
CA GLU A 622 -11.08 -1.24 18.17
C GLU A 622 -11.79 -0.03 18.80
N PHE A 623 -12.40 -0.21 19.98
CA PHE A 623 -13.07 0.86 20.72
C PHE A 623 -12.15 2.05 21.05
N LEU A 624 -10.84 1.86 21.11
CA LEU A 624 -9.84 2.92 21.32
C LEU A 624 -9.58 3.76 20.06
N THR A 625 -10.11 3.35 18.90
CA THR A 625 -9.90 4.02 17.61
C THR A 625 -8.41 4.18 17.30
N LEU A 626 -7.70 3.05 17.36
CA LEU A 626 -6.23 3.00 17.29
C LEU A 626 -5.69 3.68 16.03
N GLY A 627 -6.38 3.61 14.89
CA GLY A 627 -5.99 4.33 13.67
C GLY A 627 -5.82 5.84 13.81
N THR A 628 -6.70 6.50 14.59
CA THR A 628 -6.54 7.94 14.86
C THR A 628 -5.56 8.18 16.00
N TYR A 629 -5.54 7.31 17.00
CA TYR A 629 -4.64 7.44 18.14
C TYR A 629 -3.16 7.34 17.73
N THR A 630 -2.78 6.32 16.95
CA THR A 630 -1.39 6.14 16.50
C THR A 630 -0.95 7.28 15.60
N ALA A 631 -1.81 7.75 14.69
CA ALA A 631 -1.52 8.94 13.88
C ALA A 631 -1.25 10.19 14.75
N LEU A 632 -1.99 10.38 15.85
CA LEU A 632 -1.72 11.47 16.80
C LEU A 632 -0.42 11.25 17.57
N ARG A 633 -0.07 10.01 17.92
CA ARG A 633 1.22 9.66 18.54
C ARG A 633 2.38 9.90 17.58
N GLU A 634 2.24 9.52 16.32
CA GLU A 634 3.21 9.75 15.25
C GLU A 634 3.42 11.25 15.00
N ILE A 635 2.36 12.07 15.00
CA ILE A 635 2.47 13.53 14.92
C ILE A 635 3.23 14.11 16.12
N ALA A 636 2.91 13.65 17.34
CA ALA A 636 3.61 14.08 18.55
C ALA A 636 5.09 13.69 18.47
N PHE A 637 5.37 12.46 18.07
CA PHE A 637 6.72 11.93 17.93
C PHE A 637 7.53 12.70 16.86
N THR A 638 6.94 12.97 15.71
CA THR A 638 7.56 13.80 14.65
C THR A 638 7.88 15.20 15.17
N ARG A 639 7.00 15.78 16.01
CA ARG A 639 7.28 17.10 16.63
C ARG A 639 8.44 17.03 17.62
N GLU A 640 8.60 15.93 18.35
CA GLU A 640 9.77 15.73 19.22
C GLU A 640 11.04 15.58 18.39
N LEU A 641 11.02 14.79 17.31
CA LEU A 641 12.14 14.70 16.35
C LEU A 641 12.48 16.05 15.73
N ALA A 642 11.49 16.88 15.44
CA ALA A 642 11.69 18.22 14.87
C ALA A 642 12.49 19.16 15.79
N LYS A 643 12.56 18.89 17.10
CA LYS A 643 13.40 19.67 18.03
C LYS A 643 14.89 19.44 17.79
N GLU A 644 15.26 18.20 17.46
CA GLU A 644 16.64 17.81 17.15
C GLU A 644 16.96 18.01 15.66
N ARG A 645 15.98 17.77 14.79
CA ARG A 645 16.08 17.92 13.33
C ARG A 645 14.97 18.84 12.81
N PRO A 646 15.17 20.16 12.79
CA PRO A 646 14.14 21.11 12.36
C PRO A 646 13.57 20.86 10.97
N GLN A 647 14.35 20.27 10.05
CA GLN A 647 13.86 19.89 8.73
C GLN A 647 12.82 18.75 8.76
N LEU A 648 12.81 17.90 9.79
CA LEU A 648 11.92 16.76 9.98
C LEU A 648 10.62 17.19 10.69
N HIS A 649 9.80 18.00 10.02
CA HIS A 649 8.55 18.51 10.59
C HIS A 649 7.30 18.10 9.79
N TYR A 650 7.45 17.33 8.71
CA TYR A 650 6.31 16.82 7.98
C TYR A 650 5.91 15.42 8.42
N TYR A 651 4.60 15.18 8.48
CA TYR A 651 4.01 13.87 8.70
C TYR A 651 3.20 13.46 7.47
N TYR A 652 3.60 12.37 6.82
CA TYR A 652 2.96 11.86 5.61
C TYR A 652 2.01 10.73 5.97
N MET A 653 0.74 10.90 5.63
CA MET A 653 -0.32 9.93 5.96
C MET A 653 -0.59 8.96 4.80
N GLY A 654 0.35 8.77 3.87
CA GLY A 654 0.15 7.97 2.66
C GLY A 654 -0.69 8.72 1.60
N PHE A 655 -1.79 8.09 1.16
CA PHE A 655 -2.71 8.65 0.17
C PHE A 655 -4.04 9.09 0.78
N TYR A 656 -4.64 10.12 0.22
CA TYR A 656 -6.02 10.55 0.40
C TYR A 656 -6.81 10.23 -0.87
N ILE A 657 -7.97 9.61 -0.71
CA ILE A 657 -8.88 9.25 -1.80
C ILE A 657 -10.23 9.84 -1.46
N HIS A 658 -10.69 10.82 -2.22
CA HIS A 658 -11.90 11.59 -1.91
C HIS A 658 -13.15 10.70 -1.86
N SER A 659 -13.28 9.79 -2.84
CA SER A 659 -14.40 8.86 -2.97
C SER A 659 -14.38 7.67 -2.00
N CYS A 660 -13.26 7.39 -1.34
CA CYS A 660 -13.14 6.23 -0.46
C CYS A 660 -13.38 6.62 0.99
N GLN A 661 -14.50 6.17 1.56
CA GLN A 661 -14.86 6.47 2.96
C GLN A 661 -13.77 6.03 3.96
N LYS A 662 -13.09 4.90 3.72
CA LYS A 662 -11.99 4.40 4.58
C LYS A 662 -10.78 5.34 4.59
N MET A 663 -10.57 6.12 3.53
CA MET A 663 -9.42 7.02 3.37
C MET A 663 -9.77 8.48 3.65
N ARG A 664 -11.07 8.79 3.72
CA ARG A 664 -11.57 10.16 3.86
C ARG A 664 -11.23 10.80 5.20
N TYR A 665 -11.01 10.02 6.27
CA TYR A 665 -10.69 10.53 7.61
C TYR A 665 -9.41 11.39 7.65
N LYS A 666 -8.48 11.20 6.71
CA LYS A 666 -7.20 11.94 6.67
C LYS A 666 -7.39 13.44 6.48
N GLN A 667 -8.50 13.86 5.85
CA GLN A 667 -8.87 15.28 5.72
C GLN A 667 -9.17 15.98 7.06
N CYS A 668 -9.38 15.20 8.13
CA CYS A 668 -9.64 15.73 9.47
C CYS A 668 -8.36 16.12 10.22
N PHE A 669 -7.18 15.80 9.69
CA PHE A 669 -5.91 16.28 10.20
C PHE A 669 -5.55 17.58 9.49
N ARG A 670 -5.61 18.70 10.22
CA ARG A 670 -5.49 20.04 9.66
C ARG A 670 -4.49 20.92 10.42
N PRO A 671 -3.84 21.88 9.74
CA PRO A 671 -3.82 22.04 8.28
C PRO A 671 -3.08 20.87 7.61
N SER A 672 -3.44 20.54 6.37
CA SER A 672 -2.78 19.52 5.55
C SER A 672 -2.77 19.95 4.09
N ASP A 673 -1.87 19.35 3.31
CA ASP A 673 -1.67 19.67 1.90
C ASP A 673 -1.81 18.41 1.04
N LEU A 674 -2.31 18.58 -0.18
CA LEU A 674 -2.26 17.56 -1.22
C LEU A 674 -1.18 17.90 -2.26
N LEU A 675 -0.53 16.88 -2.78
CA LEU A 675 0.45 17.02 -3.85
C LEU A 675 -0.24 17.14 -5.22
N CYS A 676 0.12 18.17 -5.99
CA CYS A 676 -0.25 18.30 -7.39
C CYS A 676 0.55 17.31 -8.24
N ASP A 677 -0.11 16.45 -9.04
CA ASP A 677 0.58 15.39 -9.80
C ASP A 677 1.40 15.93 -10.98
N ARG A 678 0.98 17.07 -11.54
CA ARG A 678 1.63 17.71 -12.70
C ARG A 678 2.91 18.47 -12.33
N SER A 679 2.88 19.21 -11.21
CA SER A 679 3.96 20.13 -10.81
C SER A 679 4.72 19.67 -9.57
N PHE A 680 4.24 18.66 -8.85
CA PHE A 680 4.72 18.24 -7.53
C PHE A 680 4.78 19.38 -6.50
N THR A 681 3.90 20.37 -6.66
CA THR A 681 3.71 21.43 -5.66
C THR A 681 2.67 21.02 -4.64
N TRP A 682 2.91 21.43 -3.39
CA TRP A 682 1.98 21.20 -2.28
C TRP A 682 0.91 22.29 -2.26
N VAL A 683 -0.35 21.87 -2.29
CA VAL A 683 -1.51 22.76 -2.31
C VAL A 683 -2.35 22.52 -1.06
N PRO A 684 -2.77 23.58 -0.33
CA PRO A 684 -3.61 23.45 0.85
C PRO A 684 -4.85 22.61 0.56
N LEU A 685 -5.13 21.64 1.44
CA LEU A 685 -6.23 20.69 1.29
C LEU A 685 -7.57 21.41 1.06
N GLU A 686 -7.83 22.52 1.76
CA GLU A 686 -9.05 23.32 1.58
C GLU A 686 -9.26 23.75 0.12
N LYS A 687 -8.20 24.22 -0.56
CA LYS A 687 -8.28 24.62 -1.97
C LYS A 687 -8.50 23.41 -2.87
N CYS A 688 -7.83 22.29 -2.59
CA CYS A 688 -8.02 21.06 -3.34
C CYS A 688 -9.45 20.53 -3.25
N LEU A 689 -10.07 20.60 -2.06
CA LEU A 689 -11.46 20.21 -1.85
C LEU A 689 -12.42 21.12 -2.63
N GLU A 690 -12.20 22.43 -2.61
CA GLU A 690 -12.98 23.38 -3.42
C GLU A 690 -12.88 23.08 -4.93
N MET A 691 -11.70 22.70 -5.41
CA MET A 691 -11.51 22.28 -6.80
C MET A 691 -12.23 20.96 -7.11
N MET A 692 -12.16 19.98 -6.21
CA MET A 692 -12.87 18.70 -6.38
C MET A 692 -14.39 18.90 -6.44
N GLU A 693 -14.93 19.82 -5.62
CA GLU A 693 -16.34 20.18 -5.64
C GLU A 693 -16.76 20.88 -6.94
N ARG A 694 -15.88 21.69 -7.53
CA ARG A 694 -16.17 22.45 -8.75
C ARG A 694 -15.99 21.66 -10.04
N TYR A 695 -14.92 20.89 -10.15
CA TYR A 695 -14.48 20.24 -11.39
C TYR A 695 -14.62 18.71 -11.37
N GLY A 696 -15.02 18.12 -10.23
CA GLY A 696 -15.14 16.68 -10.02
C GLY A 696 -13.97 16.09 -9.23
N GLU A 697 -14.12 14.84 -8.79
CA GLU A 697 -13.18 14.21 -7.83
C GLU A 697 -11.78 13.91 -8.41
N ARG A 698 -11.64 13.90 -9.74
CA ARG A 698 -10.39 13.65 -10.46
C ARG A 698 -9.78 14.97 -10.91
N ILE A 699 -8.70 15.38 -10.26
CA ILE A 699 -7.95 16.61 -10.52
C ILE A 699 -6.48 16.24 -10.68
N GLU A 700 -5.96 16.32 -11.90
CA GLU A 700 -4.54 16.03 -12.16
C GLU A 700 -3.62 17.19 -11.76
N ALA A 701 -4.12 18.42 -11.85
CA ALA A 701 -3.37 19.63 -11.57
C ALA A 701 -4.10 20.52 -10.55
N PHE A 702 -3.76 20.35 -9.26
CA PHE A 702 -4.22 21.28 -8.21
C PHE A 702 -3.57 22.66 -8.29
N ALA A 703 -2.42 22.77 -8.93
CA ALA A 703 -1.71 24.02 -9.20
C ALA A 703 -1.51 24.17 -10.72
N PRO A 704 -2.56 24.57 -11.47
CA PRO A 704 -2.47 24.68 -12.93
C PRO A 704 -1.48 25.75 -13.40
N ASP A 705 -1.30 26.80 -12.60
CA ASP A 705 -0.40 27.93 -12.86
C ASP A 705 1.06 27.64 -12.49
N ALA A 706 1.33 26.54 -11.77
CA ALA A 706 2.69 26.14 -11.44
C ALA A 706 3.39 25.55 -12.69
N PRO A 707 4.71 25.76 -12.83
CA PRO A 707 5.46 25.14 -13.91
C PRO A 707 5.35 23.61 -13.83
N VAL A 708 5.40 22.95 -15.00
CA VAL A 708 5.48 21.49 -15.06
C VAL A 708 6.74 21.04 -14.36
N ALA A 709 6.66 19.93 -13.63
CA ALA A 709 7.80 19.38 -12.91
C ALA A 709 9.02 19.18 -13.82
N GLU A 710 10.20 19.50 -13.31
CA GLU A 710 11.46 19.24 -14.00
C GLU A 710 11.57 17.75 -14.35
N LYS A 711 11.98 17.49 -15.59
CA LYS A 711 12.26 16.15 -16.11
C LYS A 711 13.77 15.90 -16.09
N CYS A 712 14.16 14.65 -15.85
CA CYS A 712 15.52 14.22 -16.12
C CYS A 712 15.69 13.94 -17.63
N PRO A 713 16.69 14.50 -18.31
CA PRO A 713 17.09 14.05 -19.65
C PRO A 713 17.42 12.56 -19.60
N ILE A 714 16.84 11.77 -20.51
CA ILE A 714 16.99 10.31 -20.51
C ILE A 714 18.45 9.89 -20.64
N GLU A 715 19.24 10.66 -21.38
CA GLU A 715 20.67 10.45 -21.64
C GLU A 715 21.52 10.56 -20.36
N SER A 716 21.04 11.35 -19.39
CA SER A 716 21.72 11.61 -18.12
C SER A 716 21.41 10.58 -17.04
N VAL A 717 20.47 9.66 -17.30
CA VAL A 717 20.14 8.58 -16.36
C VAL A 717 21.34 7.67 -16.19
N ARG A 718 21.74 7.41 -14.94
CA ARG A 718 22.81 6.46 -14.62
C ARG A 718 22.24 5.06 -14.52
N CYS A 719 22.89 4.13 -15.20
CA CYS A 719 22.48 2.74 -15.28
C CYS A 719 23.59 1.83 -14.73
N LEU A 720 23.18 0.77 -14.04
CA LEU A 720 24.05 -0.33 -13.64
C LEU A 720 23.83 -1.48 -14.63
N TYR A 721 24.79 -1.70 -15.54
CA TYR A 721 24.74 -2.71 -16.60
C TYR A 721 25.96 -3.63 -16.55
N LYS A 722 25.74 -4.95 -16.43
CA LYS A 722 26.82 -5.95 -16.30
C LYS A 722 27.90 -5.53 -15.28
N MET A 723 27.47 -5.09 -14.09
CA MET A 723 28.32 -4.56 -13.00
C MET A 723 29.08 -3.25 -13.28
N ASN A 724 28.84 -2.59 -14.41
CA ASN A 724 29.43 -1.30 -14.76
C ASN A 724 28.41 -0.17 -14.59
N ILE A 725 28.88 0.99 -14.12
CA ILE A 725 28.05 2.20 -14.02
C ILE A 725 28.27 3.04 -15.27
N LEU A 726 27.25 3.13 -16.12
CA LEU A 726 27.29 3.84 -17.40
C LEU A 726 26.10 4.81 -17.48
N SER A 727 26.23 5.91 -18.21
CA SER A 727 25.07 6.72 -18.57
C SER A 727 24.24 6.01 -19.63
N TYR A 728 22.94 6.27 -19.68
CA TYR A 728 22.07 5.72 -20.71
C TYR A 728 22.56 6.06 -22.12
N ARG A 729 23.12 7.26 -22.32
CA ARG A 729 23.76 7.67 -23.58
C ARG A 729 24.85 6.70 -24.04
N ILE A 730 25.70 6.23 -23.13
CA ILE A 730 26.77 5.30 -23.45
C ILE A 730 26.20 3.91 -23.71
N LEU A 731 25.19 3.48 -22.94
CA LEU A 731 24.54 2.18 -23.15
C LEU A 731 23.93 2.06 -24.54
N LEU A 732 23.32 3.12 -25.07
CA LEU A 732 22.75 3.13 -26.42
C LEU A 732 23.79 2.90 -27.53
N THR A 733 25.08 3.13 -27.26
CA THR A 733 26.16 2.85 -28.23
C THR A 733 26.64 1.40 -28.19
N LEU A 734 26.22 0.61 -27.20
CA LEU A 734 26.64 -0.78 -27.07
C LEU A 734 25.82 -1.67 -28.04
N PRO A 735 26.48 -2.52 -28.85
CA PRO A 735 25.80 -3.32 -29.87
C PRO A 735 24.80 -4.34 -29.29
N ASP A 736 25.05 -4.80 -28.06
CA ASP A 736 24.23 -5.80 -27.37
C ASP A 736 23.07 -5.20 -26.56
N PHE A 737 23.02 -3.87 -26.41
CA PHE A 737 22.02 -3.22 -25.57
C PHE A 737 20.81 -2.78 -26.40
N LYS A 738 19.65 -3.37 -26.11
CA LYS A 738 18.37 -2.96 -26.68
C LYS A 738 17.43 -2.53 -25.57
N GLU A 739 16.89 -1.32 -25.67
CA GLU A 739 15.82 -0.86 -24.80
C GLU A 739 14.91 0.11 -25.54
N THR A 740 13.63 0.18 -25.15
CA THR A 740 12.69 1.15 -25.70
C THR A 740 12.88 2.53 -25.08
N GLU A 741 12.91 3.56 -25.92
CA GLU A 741 12.98 4.96 -25.46
C GLU A 741 11.82 5.31 -24.53
N THR A 742 10.63 4.78 -24.82
CA THR A 742 9.40 4.97 -24.04
C THR A 742 9.53 4.49 -22.58
N PHE A 743 10.24 3.39 -22.33
CA PHE A 743 10.51 2.89 -20.97
C PHE A 743 11.35 3.89 -20.18
N MET A 744 12.41 4.42 -20.80
CA MET A 744 13.32 5.35 -20.14
C MET A 744 12.66 6.72 -19.91
N GLU A 745 11.88 7.20 -20.86
CA GLU A 745 11.08 8.42 -20.71
C GLU A 745 10.09 8.31 -19.55
N GLU A 746 9.42 7.16 -19.40
CA GLU A 746 8.49 6.95 -18.30
C GLU A 746 9.21 6.96 -16.94
N TYR A 747 10.32 6.23 -16.83
CA TYR A 747 11.17 6.22 -15.64
C TYR A 747 11.64 7.64 -15.28
N ALA A 748 12.23 8.35 -16.25
CA ALA A 748 12.78 9.69 -16.05
C ALA A 748 11.70 10.72 -15.68
N ARG A 749 10.48 10.58 -16.21
CA ARG A 749 9.32 11.41 -15.84
C ARG A 749 8.88 11.17 -14.40
N ILE A 750 8.78 9.91 -13.97
CA ILE A 750 8.30 9.55 -12.64
C ILE A 750 9.34 9.90 -11.57
N VAL A 751 10.58 9.48 -11.78
CA VAL A 751 11.68 9.67 -10.82
C VAL A 751 12.15 11.12 -10.82
N GLY A 752 12.20 11.79 -11.97
CA GLY A 752 12.64 13.18 -12.06
C GLY A 752 14.14 13.34 -11.89
N PRO A 753 14.62 14.53 -11.46
CA PRO A 753 16.05 14.87 -11.43
C PRO A 753 16.93 13.88 -10.64
N VAL A 754 16.39 13.27 -9.58
CA VAL A 754 17.11 12.30 -8.74
C VAL A 754 17.55 11.04 -9.51
N ALA A 755 16.99 10.79 -10.69
CA ALA A 755 17.43 9.72 -11.60
C ALA A 755 18.90 9.87 -12.07
N ARG A 756 19.48 11.08 -11.97
CA ARG A 756 20.90 11.33 -12.25
C ARG A 756 21.82 10.82 -11.14
N GLU A 757 21.30 10.64 -9.93
CA GLU A 757 22.07 10.25 -8.75
C GLU A 757 21.89 8.76 -8.43
N MET A 758 20.68 8.25 -8.67
CA MET A 758 20.34 6.84 -8.52
C MET A 758 20.83 5.99 -9.69
N LEU A 759 21.06 4.70 -9.44
CA LEU A 759 21.42 3.71 -10.45
C LEU A 759 20.19 2.90 -10.88
N LEU A 760 19.83 2.98 -12.16
CA LEU A 760 18.84 2.11 -12.77
C LEU A 760 19.48 0.79 -13.19
N TYR A 761 19.07 -0.30 -12.56
CA TYR A 761 19.54 -1.64 -12.90
C TYR A 761 19.03 -2.05 -14.30
N ARG A 762 19.95 -2.43 -15.18
CA ARG A 762 19.72 -2.90 -16.55
C ARG A 762 20.54 -4.16 -16.76
N ASN A 763 19.94 -5.23 -17.30
CA ASN A 763 20.67 -6.45 -17.66
C ASN A 763 20.65 -6.65 -19.17
#